data_AF-A0A0D2UPW7-F1
#
_entry.id   AF-A0A0D2UPW7-F1
#
_cell.length_a   1.000
_cell.length_b   1.000
_cell.length_c   1.000
_cell.angle_alpha   90.00
_cell.angle_beta   90.00
_cell.angle_gamma   90.00
#
_symmetry.space_group_name_H-M   'P 1'
#
loop_
_entity.id
_entity.type
_entity.pdbx_description
1 polymer ?
#
loop_
_entity_poly.entity_id
_entity_poly.type
_entity_poly.pdbx_seq_one_letter_code
_entity_poly.pdbx_strand_id
1 'polypeptide(L)'
;MAMVLNSKLPVVLNALLVVLLAISGVCLVSGSVSYDHKAITINGQRRILLSGSIHYPRSSPEMWPDLIQKAKEGGLDVIQTYVFWNGHEPAPGKYYFQGNYDLVKFIKLVQQAGLYVHLRIGPYVCAEWNFGGFPVWLKYIPGIVFRTNNGPFKAQMQRFTKKIVDMMKAERLYESQGGPIILSQIENEYGPMEYELGAPGKAYSYWSAKMALGLATGVPWVMCKQDDAPDPIINTCNGFYCDYFSPNKANKPKMWTEAWTGWYTEFGGAVPYRPAEDLAFSVARFIQKGGSFVNYYMYHGGTNFGRTAGGPFIATSYDYDAPLDEYGLKRQPKWGHLKDLHRAIKLCEPALVYGDPTVIRLGNYQEAHVFKYKAGGCAAFLANYNPRDYATVSFRNNHYNLPPWSISILPDCKNTVYNTARIGAQIARKKMVPVPMHGGLSWQAYNEETASVADSSFTMVGLLEQINTTRDATDYLWYTTDVKIDPHEGFLRNGKSPVLTVLSAGHALHVFVNGQLSGSSYGSLEFPKLTFSQRVNLRAGINKISLLSIAVGLPNVGPHFETWNAGVLGPVTLNGLNEGRRDLSWQKWSYKIGLKGEALNLLSLSGSSSVEWAQRSFVSQRQPLTWYKTTFNAPAGNSPLALDMGSMGKGQIWINGKSIGRHWPAYKASGNCGVCSYAGTFNEKKCGTNCGEASQRWYHVPRSWLNPTGNLLVVFEEWGGDPNGITLVRRETDSVCADIYEWQPNLMNYLMKASGKVNKPLRPKVHLECDAGQKISAVKFASFGTPEGVCGSYREGSCHAHHSYDAFNRLCVGQNFCSVTVAPEMFGGDPCPNVMKKLSVEVICS
;
A
#
# COMPACT_ATOMS: atom_id res chain seq x y z
N MET A 1 41.20 -77.82 -20.11
CA MET A 1 40.70 -77.55 -21.48
C MET A 1 39.35 -76.88 -21.35
N ALA A 2 39.10 -75.84 -22.15
CA ALA A 2 37.87 -75.04 -22.30
C ALA A 2 37.58 -73.93 -21.26
N MET A 3 37.91 -72.70 -21.68
CA MET A 3 37.30 -71.43 -21.27
C MET A 3 35.80 -71.40 -21.62
N VAL A 4 34.97 -70.80 -20.76
CA VAL A 4 33.66 -70.25 -21.16
C VAL A 4 33.48 -68.85 -20.56
N LEU A 5 33.26 -67.89 -21.45
CA LEU A 5 32.97 -66.48 -21.20
C LEU A 5 31.71 -66.30 -20.33
N ASN A 6 31.79 -65.38 -19.36
CA ASN A 6 30.66 -64.97 -18.54
C ASN A 6 29.95 -63.76 -19.18
N SER A 7 28.75 -63.96 -19.71
CA SER A 7 27.92 -62.98 -20.42
C SER A 7 27.07 -62.13 -19.46
N LYS A 8 27.69 -61.15 -18.78
CA LYS A 8 26.95 -60.06 -18.11
C LYS A 8 26.57 -58.99 -19.13
N LEU A 9 25.57 -59.25 -19.98
CA LEU A 9 25.06 -58.23 -20.93
C LEU A 9 23.53 -58.04 -21.03
N PRO A 10 22.63 -58.87 -20.47
CA PRO A 10 21.18 -58.60 -20.62
C PRO A 10 20.56 -57.78 -19.48
N VAL A 11 21.23 -57.62 -18.33
CA VAL A 11 20.64 -56.93 -17.15
C VAL A 11 20.90 -55.41 -17.18
N VAL A 12 22.03 -54.97 -17.73
CA VAL A 12 22.37 -53.53 -17.82
C VAL A 12 21.53 -52.83 -18.89
N LEU A 13 21.15 -53.53 -19.97
CA LEU A 13 20.34 -52.94 -21.05
C LEU A 13 18.89 -52.67 -20.62
N ASN A 14 18.29 -53.55 -19.81
CA ASN A 14 16.93 -53.35 -19.28
C ASN A 14 16.88 -52.27 -18.19
N ALA A 15 17.94 -52.14 -17.37
CA ALA A 15 18.04 -51.04 -16.41
C ALA A 15 18.22 -49.67 -17.10
N LEU A 16 19.01 -49.61 -18.19
CA LEU A 16 19.16 -48.40 -18.99
C LEU A 16 17.86 -48.02 -19.72
N LEU A 17 17.09 -48.99 -20.20
CA LEU A 17 15.81 -48.74 -20.88
C LEU A 17 14.72 -48.24 -19.92
N VAL A 18 14.70 -48.73 -18.67
CA VAL A 18 13.79 -48.23 -17.61
C VAL A 18 14.20 -46.83 -17.14
N VAL A 19 15.50 -46.52 -17.09
CA VAL A 19 16.00 -45.17 -16.78
C VAL A 19 15.76 -44.22 -17.96
N LEU A 20 15.90 -44.67 -19.22
CA LEU A 20 15.56 -43.87 -20.40
C LEU A 20 14.05 -43.65 -20.54
N LEU A 21 13.20 -44.61 -20.16
CA LEU A 21 11.74 -44.45 -20.08
C LEU A 21 11.31 -43.54 -18.92
N ALA A 22 12.05 -43.53 -17.81
CA ALA A 22 11.86 -42.59 -16.71
C ALA A 22 12.34 -41.16 -17.06
N ILE A 23 13.31 -41.02 -17.96
CA ILE A 23 13.81 -39.72 -18.45
C ILE A 23 12.98 -39.20 -19.65
N SER A 24 12.33 -40.07 -20.44
CA SER A 24 11.37 -39.67 -21.49
C SER A 24 9.99 -39.31 -20.95
N GLY A 25 9.76 -39.51 -19.65
CA GLY A 25 8.58 -39.06 -18.91
C GLY A 25 8.65 -37.61 -18.44
N VAL A 26 9.38 -36.72 -19.13
CA VAL A 26 9.06 -35.29 -19.06
C VAL A 26 7.78 -35.11 -19.86
N CYS A 27 6.64 -35.49 -19.26
CA CYS A 27 5.38 -34.90 -19.65
C CYS A 27 5.63 -33.40 -19.69
N LEU A 28 5.57 -32.81 -20.89
CA LEU A 28 5.27 -31.40 -21.03
C LEU A 28 3.93 -31.22 -20.31
N VAL A 29 3.98 -30.89 -19.02
CA VAL A 29 2.79 -30.54 -18.26
C VAL A 29 2.31 -29.25 -18.90
N SER A 30 1.37 -29.37 -19.83
CA SER A 30 0.63 -28.23 -20.35
C SER A 30 -0.23 -27.72 -19.19
N GLY A 31 0.25 -26.69 -18.51
CA GLY A 31 -0.56 -25.95 -17.56
C GLY A 31 -1.83 -25.47 -18.25
N SER A 32 -2.96 -25.59 -17.57
CA SER A 32 -4.24 -25.06 -18.08
C SER A 32 -4.94 -24.25 -17.00
N VAL A 33 -5.26 -23.00 -17.34
CA VAL A 33 -6.14 -22.16 -16.52
C VAL A 33 -7.43 -21.91 -17.28
N SER A 34 -8.55 -22.24 -16.64
CA SER A 34 -9.90 -22.01 -17.15
C SER A 34 -10.80 -21.53 -16.01
N TYR A 35 -12.10 -21.44 -16.24
CA TYR A 35 -13.07 -21.09 -15.23
C TYR A 35 -14.45 -21.65 -15.57
N ASP A 36 -15.30 -21.73 -14.57
CA ASP A 36 -16.73 -21.94 -14.73
C ASP A 36 -17.52 -21.04 -13.77
N HIS A 37 -18.83 -21.28 -13.64
CA HIS A 37 -19.70 -20.51 -12.74
C HIS A 37 -19.20 -20.47 -11.30
N LYS A 38 -18.38 -21.43 -10.89
CA LYS A 38 -17.99 -21.61 -9.50
C LYS A 38 -16.64 -20.98 -9.18
N ALA A 39 -15.62 -21.31 -9.96
CA ALA A 39 -14.25 -20.93 -9.63
C ALA A 39 -13.34 -20.86 -10.85
N ILE A 40 -12.15 -20.29 -10.65
CA ILE A 40 -11.00 -20.54 -11.51
C ILE A 40 -10.59 -22.01 -11.33
N THR A 41 -10.28 -22.64 -12.46
CA THR A 41 -9.80 -24.01 -12.54
C THR A 41 -8.35 -23.98 -12.99
N ILE A 42 -7.44 -24.53 -12.19
CA ILE A 42 -6.01 -24.66 -12.50
C ILE A 42 -5.72 -26.16 -12.61
N ASN A 43 -5.23 -26.60 -13.77
CA ASN A 43 -4.94 -28.00 -14.07
C ASN A 43 -6.11 -28.94 -13.77
N GLY A 44 -7.31 -28.54 -14.21
CA GLY A 44 -8.56 -29.28 -14.03
C GLY A 44 -9.16 -29.23 -12.62
N GLN A 45 -8.52 -28.53 -11.67
CA GLN A 45 -9.01 -28.41 -10.29
C GLN A 45 -9.55 -27.01 -10.00
N ARG A 46 -10.81 -26.92 -9.61
CA ARG A 46 -11.40 -25.69 -9.05
C ARG A 46 -10.68 -25.30 -7.77
N ARG A 47 -10.43 -24.01 -7.56
CA ARG A 47 -9.72 -23.48 -6.39
C ARG A 47 -10.43 -22.29 -5.78
N ILE A 48 -10.43 -22.21 -4.45
CA ILE A 48 -10.72 -20.97 -3.73
C ILE A 48 -9.40 -20.24 -3.53
N LEU A 49 -9.16 -19.21 -4.34
CA LEU A 49 -7.88 -18.52 -4.44
C LEU A 49 -7.84 -17.32 -3.49
N LEU A 50 -6.87 -17.34 -2.58
CA LEU A 50 -6.58 -16.24 -1.67
C LEU A 50 -5.36 -15.48 -2.22
N SER A 51 -5.54 -14.19 -2.51
CA SER A 51 -4.57 -13.36 -3.20
C SER A 51 -4.20 -12.14 -2.36
N GLY A 52 -3.02 -11.56 -2.61
CA GLY A 52 -2.62 -10.31 -1.99
C GLY A 52 -1.79 -9.43 -2.92
N SER A 53 -2.10 -8.13 -2.94
CA SER A 53 -1.34 -7.17 -3.73
C SER A 53 0.01 -6.86 -3.08
N ILE A 54 1.09 -7.01 -3.86
CA ILE A 54 2.44 -6.54 -3.54
C ILE A 54 2.98 -5.85 -4.80
N HIS A 55 3.12 -4.53 -4.75
CA HIS A 55 3.62 -3.77 -5.90
C HIS A 55 5.15 -3.74 -5.88
N TYR A 56 5.77 -4.40 -6.86
CA TYR A 56 7.23 -4.56 -6.92
C TYR A 56 8.01 -3.24 -6.81
N PRO A 57 7.59 -2.09 -7.38
CA PRO A 57 8.37 -0.85 -7.25
C PRO A 57 8.29 -0.20 -5.87
N ARG A 58 7.29 -0.56 -5.06
CA ARG A 58 7.07 -0.01 -3.71
C ARG A 58 7.90 -0.70 -2.62
N SER A 59 8.77 -1.63 -3.00
CA SER A 59 9.73 -2.31 -2.13
C SER A 59 11.01 -2.60 -2.90
N SER A 60 12.12 -2.84 -2.21
CA SER A 60 13.39 -3.17 -2.87
C SER A 60 13.47 -4.64 -3.30
N PRO A 61 14.26 -4.99 -4.32
CA PRO A 61 14.51 -6.37 -4.72
C PRO A 61 14.97 -7.30 -3.60
N GLU A 62 15.67 -6.76 -2.60
CA GLU A 62 16.14 -7.52 -1.44
C GLU A 62 15.01 -7.80 -0.43
N MET A 63 13.94 -7.00 -0.42
CA MET A 63 12.76 -7.25 0.41
C MET A 63 11.80 -8.27 -0.21
N TRP A 64 11.74 -8.37 -1.55
CA TRP A 64 10.75 -9.21 -2.23
C TRP A 64 10.70 -10.67 -1.75
N PRO A 65 11.82 -11.40 -1.58
CA PRO A 65 11.77 -12.79 -1.13
C PRO A 65 11.10 -12.94 0.24
N ASP A 66 11.42 -12.06 1.19
CA ASP A 66 10.85 -12.07 2.54
C ASP A 66 9.36 -11.68 2.53
N LEU A 67 8.98 -10.66 1.76
CA LEU A 67 7.57 -10.27 1.60
C LEU A 67 6.72 -11.40 1.01
N ILE A 68 7.22 -12.06 -0.04
CA ILE A 68 6.55 -13.18 -0.71
C ILE A 68 6.46 -14.39 0.23
N GLN A 69 7.52 -14.67 0.98
CA GLN A 69 7.53 -15.76 1.96
C GLN A 69 6.52 -15.50 3.09
N LYS A 70 6.44 -14.27 3.62
CA LYS A 70 5.43 -13.87 4.62
C LYS A 70 4.01 -13.93 4.07
N ALA A 71 3.80 -13.64 2.79
CA ALA A 71 2.53 -13.84 2.10
C ALA A 71 2.14 -15.33 2.02
N LYS A 72 3.07 -16.19 1.63
CA LYS A 72 2.87 -17.65 1.62
C LYS A 72 2.56 -18.19 3.02
N GLU A 73 3.34 -17.79 4.03
CA GLU A 73 3.10 -18.15 5.44
C GLU A 73 1.76 -17.65 5.97
N GLY A 74 1.30 -16.53 5.43
CA GLY A 74 -0.01 -15.96 5.68
C GLY A 74 -1.15 -16.74 5.03
N GLY A 75 -0.86 -17.72 4.16
CA GLY A 75 -1.86 -18.58 3.52
C GLY A 75 -2.37 -18.05 2.17
N LEU A 76 -1.65 -17.13 1.53
CA LEU A 76 -1.97 -16.73 0.16
C LEU A 76 -1.57 -17.82 -0.84
N ASP A 77 -2.38 -17.97 -1.90
CA ASP A 77 -2.12 -18.79 -3.09
C ASP A 77 -1.55 -17.94 -4.24
N VAL A 78 -1.88 -16.65 -4.28
CA VAL A 78 -1.61 -15.75 -5.43
C VAL A 78 -1.02 -14.42 -4.95
N ILE A 79 -0.04 -13.89 -5.68
CA ILE A 79 0.40 -12.49 -5.56
C ILE A 79 -0.18 -11.69 -6.72
N GLN A 80 -0.81 -10.56 -6.41
CA GLN A 80 -1.31 -9.63 -7.41
C GLN A 80 -0.36 -8.43 -7.52
N THR A 81 -0.12 -7.94 -8.74
CA THR A 81 0.58 -6.68 -8.93
C THR A 81 0.11 -5.96 -10.18
N TYR A 82 0.06 -4.62 -10.11
CA TYR A 82 -0.02 -3.78 -11.29
C TYR A 82 1.30 -3.75 -12.09
N VAL A 83 1.25 -3.28 -13.33
CA VAL A 83 2.43 -2.90 -14.12
C VAL A 83 2.49 -1.38 -14.31
N PHE A 84 3.60 -0.74 -13.95
CA PHE A 84 3.69 0.72 -13.87
C PHE A 84 4.37 1.30 -15.12
N TRP A 85 3.55 1.63 -16.13
CA TRP A 85 4.05 2.05 -17.46
C TRP A 85 4.99 3.26 -17.40
N ASN A 86 4.63 4.32 -16.66
CA ASN A 86 5.46 5.52 -16.53
C ASN A 86 6.90 5.24 -16.03
N GLY A 87 7.07 4.28 -15.12
CA GLY A 87 8.38 3.86 -14.63
C GLY A 87 9.11 2.95 -15.62
N HIS A 88 8.37 2.13 -16.38
CA HIS A 88 8.93 1.25 -17.39
C HIS A 88 9.27 1.93 -18.71
N GLU A 89 8.66 3.06 -19.05
CA GLU A 89 8.92 3.81 -20.29
C GLU A 89 9.00 5.32 -19.99
N PRO A 90 10.01 5.77 -19.23
CA PRO A 90 10.16 7.18 -18.82
C PRO A 90 10.26 8.15 -20.01
N ALA A 91 10.70 7.67 -21.18
CA ALA A 91 10.67 8.40 -22.44
C ALA A 91 10.27 7.46 -23.59
N PRO A 92 9.67 7.97 -24.69
CA PRO A 92 9.16 7.12 -25.76
C PRO A 92 10.22 6.15 -26.30
N GLY A 93 9.94 4.84 -26.22
CA GLY A 93 10.83 3.77 -26.68
C GLY A 93 12.01 3.44 -25.77
N LYS A 94 12.24 4.20 -24.70
CA LYS A 94 13.31 3.95 -23.73
C LYS A 94 12.75 3.20 -22.53
N TYR A 95 12.95 1.89 -22.51
CA TYR A 95 12.39 1.03 -21.47
C TYR A 95 13.36 0.77 -20.30
N TYR A 96 12.82 0.63 -19.10
CA TYR A 96 13.56 0.32 -17.88
C TYR A 96 12.90 -0.84 -17.10
N PHE A 97 13.66 -1.92 -16.88
CA PHE A 97 13.22 -3.13 -16.17
C PHE A 97 14.31 -3.64 -15.20
N GLN A 98 14.99 -2.71 -14.50
CA GLN A 98 16.05 -3.04 -13.55
C GLN A 98 15.71 -2.54 -12.14
N GLY A 99 16.46 -2.97 -11.14
CA GLY A 99 16.27 -2.57 -9.74
C GLY A 99 14.85 -2.85 -9.26
N ASN A 100 14.22 -1.88 -8.60
CA ASN A 100 12.83 -1.99 -8.14
C ASN A 100 11.81 -2.19 -9.29
N TYR A 101 12.18 -1.98 -10.55
CA TYR A 101 11.33 -2.18 -11.73
C TYR A 101 11.65 -3.48 -12.49
N ASP A 102 12.42 -4.41 -11.91
CA ASP A 102 12.63 -5.72 -12.52
C ASP A 102 11.41 -6.65 -12.30
N LEU A 103 10.39 -6.44 -13.14
CA LEU A 103 9.14 -7.20 -13.13
C LEU A 103 9.35 -8.70 -13.32
N VAL A 104 10.27 -9.09 -14.22
CA VAL A 104 10.54 -10.50 -14.52
C VAL A 104 11.14 -11.19 -13.30
N LYS A 105 12.14 -10.57 -12.65
CA LYS A 105 12.72 -11.08 -11.41
C LYS A 105 11.68 -11.22 -10.31
N PHE A 106 10.83 -10.20 -10.11
CA PHE A 106 9.76 -10.27 -9.11
C PHE A 106 8.84 -11.47 -9.34
N ILE A 107 8.34 -11.66 -10.57
CA ILE A 107 7.44 -12.78 -10.89
C ILE A 107 8.15 -14.14 -10.74
N LYS A 108 9.43 -14.24 -11.13
CA LYS A 108 10.23 -15.46 -10.90
C LYS A 108 10.40 -15.77 -9.42
N LEU A 109 10.56 -14.78 -8.55
CA LEU A 109 10.61 -15.00 -7.10
C LEU A 109 9.27 -15.52 -6.56
N VAL A 110 8.14 -15.02 -7.08
CA VAL A 110 6.81 -15.55 -6.73
C VAL A 110 6.68 -17.02 -7.16
N GLN A 111 7.14 -17.37 -8.37
CA GLN A 111 7.19 -18.76 -8.85
C GLN A 111 8.06 -19.65 -7.96
N GLN A 112 9.25 -19.18 -7.57
CA GLN A 112 10.17 -19.92 -6.69
C GLN A 112 9.55 -20.18 -5.32
N ALA A 113 8.75 -19.25 -4.81
CA ALA A 113 7.98 -19.46 -3.60
C ALA A 113 6.80 -20.43 -3.79
N GLY A 114 6.48 -20.86 -5.02
CA GLY A 114 5.36 -21.75 -5.32
C GLY A 114 3.99 -21.08 -5.20
N LEU A 115 3.93 -19.77 -5.43
CA LEU A 115 2.70 -18.99 -5.52
C LEU A 115 2.37 -18.67 -6.98
N TYR A 116 1.11 -18.42 -7.26
CA TYR A 116 0.66 -17.91 -8.56
C TYR A 116 0.73 -16.38 -8.63
N VAL A 117 0.53 -15.84 -9.83
CA VAL A 117 0.47 -14.40 -10.10
C VAL A 117 -0.83 -14.02 -10.80
N HIS A 118 -1.46 -12.95 -10.31
CA HIS A 118 -2.45 -12.17 -11.07
C HIS A 118 -1.78 -10.88 -11.55
N LEU A 119 -1.46 -10.80 -12.85
CA LEU A 119 -0.74 -9.68 -13.44
C LEU A 119 -1.71 -8.62 -13.99
N ARG A 120 -1.88 -7.51 -13.26
CA ARG A 120 -2.76 -6.43 -13.67
C ARG A 120 -2.01 -5.45 -14.56
N ILE A 121 -2.01 -5.72 -15.87
CA ILE A 121 -1.17 -4.97 -16.82
C ILE A 121 -1.65 -3.53 -16.98
N GLY A 122 -2.97 -3.28 -16.91
CA GLY A 122 -3.55 -1.95 -17.09
C GLY A 122 -3.69 -1.59 -18.58
N PRO A 123 -2.99 -0.56 -19.11
CA PRO A 123 -1.86 0.13 -18.49
C PRO A 123 -2.23 1.38 -17.69
N TYR A 124 -3.50 1.81 -17.73
CA TYR A 124 -4.05 2.60 -16.63
C TYR A 124 -4.20 1.69 -15.41
N VAL A 125 -3.64 2.09 -14.27
CA VAL A 125 -3.65 1.30 -13.04
C VAL A 125 -4.26 2.02 -11.85
N CYS A 126 -4.56 3.32 -11.96
CA CYS A 126 -4.93 4.16 -10.82
C CYS A 126 -3.86 4.11 -9.70
N ALA A 127 -4.01 3.15 -8.78
CA ALA A 127 -3.04 2.68 -7.79
C ALA A 127 -2.48 3.76 -6.84
N GLU A 128 -3.13 4.92 -6.74
CA GLU A 128 -2.57 6.13 -6.10
C GLU A 128 -1.16 6.43 -6.61
N TRP A 129 -0.96 6.16 -7.90
CA TRP A 129 0.31 6.23 -8.57
C TRP A 129 0.31 7.37 -9.59
N ASN A 130 1.43 8.08 -9.69
CA ASN A 130 1.63 9.28 -10.48
C ASN A 130 1.03 9.10 -11.88
N PHE A 131 0.10 9.99 -12.22
CA PHE A 131 -0.58 10.01 -13.52
C PHE A 131 -1.35 8.71 -13.88
N GLY A 132 -1.78 7.95 -12.87
CA GLY A 132 -2.51 6.69 -13.03
C GLY A 132 -1.68 5.58 -13.67
N GLY A 133 -0.35 5.73 -13.68
CA GLY A 133 0.59 4.86 -14.38
C GLY A 133 0.95 5.29 -15.80
N PHE A 134 0.28 6.31 -16.38
CA PHE A 134 0.63 6.78 -17.72
C PHE A 134 1.95 7.56 -17.73
N PRO A 135 2.82 7.36 -18.73
CA PRO A 135 3.94 8.26 -18.94
C PRO A 135 3.45 9.66 -19.34
N VAL A 136 4.01 10.72 -18.76
CA VAL A 136 3.57 12.10 -19.03
C VAL A 136 3.78 12.52 -20.48
N TRP A 137 4.80 12.00 -21.16
CA TRP A 137 5.01 12.24 -22.59
C TRP A 137 3.83 11.78 -23.46
N LEU A 138 3.03 10.80 -22.99
CA LEU A 138 1.88 10.28 -23.71
C LEU A 138 0.86 11.39 -23.99
N LYS A 139 0.65 12.30 -23.03
CA LYS A 139 -0.29 13.44 -23.14
C LYS A 139 -0.02 14.36 -24.35
N TYR A 140 1.22 14.38 -24.83
CA TYR A 140 1.68 15.32 -25.84
C TYR A 140 1.82 14.72 -27.24
N ILE A 141 1.32 13.50 -27.43
CA ILE A 141 1.12 12.96 -28.78
C ILE A 141 -0.01 13.74 -29.47
N PRO A 142 0.20 14.26 -30.70
CA PRO A 142 -0.84 14.99 -31.42
C PRO A 142 -2.16 14.21 -31.52
N GLY A 143 -3.26 14.87 -31.15
CA GLY A 143 -4.62 14.31 -31.23
C GLY A 143 -4.92 13.18 -30.24
N ILE A 144 -4.08 12.94 -29.22
CA ILE A 144 -4.33 11.89 -28.23
C ILE A 144 -5.41 12.32 -27.23
N VAL A 145 -6.28 11.37 -26.88
CA VAL A 145 -7.23 11.50 -25.77
C VAL A 145 -7.20 10.19 -25.01
N PHE A 146 -7.03 10.25 -23.69
CA PHE A 146 -6.81 9.05 -22.89
C PHE A 146 -8.10 8.26 -22.70
N ARG A 147 -7.96 6.94 -22.59
CA ARG A 147 -9.01 6.00 -22.15
C ARG A 147 -10.34 6.19 -22.88
N THR A 148 -10.28 6.40 -24.19
CA THR A 148 -11.44 6.49 -25.07
C THR A 148 -11.09 5.91 -26.44
N ASN A 149 -12.05 5.87 -27.37
CA ASN A 149 -11.86 5.29 -28.70
C ASN A 149 -11.03 6.24 -29.60
N ASN A 150 -9.77 6.42 -29.24
CA ASN A 150 -8.81 7.33 -29.86
C ASN A 150 -7.66 6.53 -30.49
N GLY A 151 -7.42 6.73 -31.80
CA GLY A 151 -6.41 5.99 -32.56
C GLY A 151 -4.99 6.05 -31.95
N PRO A 152 -4.44 7.25 -31.69
CA PRO A 152 -3.14 7.41 -31.05
C PRO A 152 -3.03 6.70 -29.69
N PHE A 153 -4.02 6.86 -28.81
CA PHE A 153 -4.01 6.22 -27.49
C PHE A 153 -4.05 4.70 -27.58
N LYS A 154 -4.94 4.16 -28.42
CA LYS A 154 -5.07 2.72 -28.67
C LYS A 154 -3.76 2.11 -29.16
N ALA A 155 -3.06 2.78 -30.07
CA ALA A 155 -1.78 2.32 -30.59
C ALA A 155 -0.71 2.23 -29.49
N GLN A 156 -0.60 3.25 -28.63
CA GLN A 156 0.39 3.25 -27.54
C GLN A 156 0.05 2.23 -26.45
N MET A 157 -1.22 2.16 -26.03
CA MET A 157 -1.69 1.16 -25.08
C MET A 157 -1.43 -0.26 -25.58
N GLN A 158 -1.76 -0.56 -26.84
CA GLN A 158 -1.52 -1.87 -27.43
C GLN A 158 -0.03 -2.20 -27.50
N ARG A 159 0.81 -1.23 -27.90
CA ARG A 159 2.26 -1.41 -27.96
C ARG A 159 2.84 -1.79 -26.60
N PHE A 160 2.50 -1.05 -25.55
CA PHE A 160 3.00 -1.33 -24.21
C PHE A 160 2.46 -2.65 -23.66
N THR A 161 1.14 -2.90 -23.78
CA THR A 161 0.52 -4.15 -23.33
C THR A 161 1.14 -5.35 -24.03
N LYS A 162 1.30 -5.29 -25.36
CA LYS A 162 1.95 -6.34 -26.14
C LYS A 162 3.38 -6.58 -25.67
N LYS A 163 4.16 -5.52 -25.42
CA LYS A 163 5.53 -5.65 -24.91
C LYS A 163 5.57 -6.43 -23.59
N ILE A 164 4.69 -6.09 -22.64
CA ILE A 164 4.64 -6.79 -21.35
C ILE A 164 4.27 -8.25 -21.54
N VAL A 165 3.23 -8.55 -22.34
CA VAL A 165 2.82 -9.93 -22.62
C VAL A 165 3.94 -10.72 -23.33
N ASP A 166 4.60 -10.14 -24.33
CA ASP A 166 5.70 -10.79 -25.04
C ASP A 166 6.88 -11.07 -24.10
N MET A 167 7.22 -10.16 -23.20
CA MET A 167 8.25 -10.38 -22.18
C MET A 167 7.88 -11.53 -21.25
N MET A 168 6.64 -11.58 -20.75
CA MET A 168 6.18 -12.69 -19.90
C MET A 168 6.20 -14.02 -20.66
N LYS A 169 5.83 -14.02 -21.94
CA LYS A 169 5.87 -15.21 -22.80
C LYS A 169 7.28 -15.70 -23.10
N ALA A 170 8.20 -14.79 -23.39
CA ALA A 170 9.60 -15.11 -23.66
C ALA A 170 10.25 -15.80 -22.44
N GLU A 171 9.86 -15.38 -21.25
CA GLU A 171 10.31 -15.95 -19.97
C GLU A 171 9.44 -17.13 -19.50
N ARG A 172 8.47 -17.58 -20.30
CA ARG A 172 7.53 -18.68 -20.01
C ARG A 172 6.78 -18.51 -18.68
N LEU A 173 6.41 -17.28 -18.35
CA LEU A 173 5.81 -16.93 -17.07
C LEU A 173 4.28 -17.10 -17.00
N TYR A 174 3.60 -17.34 -18.12
CA TYR A 174 2.20 -17.76 -18.10
C TYR A 174 2.06 -19.22 -17.66
N GLU A 175 1.03 -19.54 -16.88
CA GLU A 175 0.78 -20.91 -16.39
C GLU A 175 0.59 -21.90 -17.54
N SER A 176 0.00 -21.45 -18.65
CA SER A 176 -0.07 -22.18 -19.92
C SER A 176 1.29 -22.61 -20.48
N GLN A 177 2.39 -22.01 -20.03
CA GLN A 177 3.78 -22.30 -20.40
C GLN A 177 4.60 -22.92 -19.26
N GLY A 178 3.98 -23.16 -18.10
CA GLY A 178 4.61 -23.65 -16.86
C GLY A 178 4.99 -22.56 -15.84
N GLY A 179 4.61 -21.30 -16.09
CA GLY A 179 4.89 -20.15 -15.23
C GLY A 179 3.84 -19.91 -14.13
N PRO A 180 4.01 -18.88 -13.28
CA PRO A 180 3.07 -18.61 -12.19
C PRO A 180 1.85 -17.79 -12.59
N ILE A 181 1.83 -17.09 -13.75
CA ILE A 181 0.76 -16.13 -14.08
C ILE A 181 -0.50 -16.88 -14.50
N ILE A 182 -1.55 -16.81 -13.67
CA ILE A 182 -2.84 -17.48 -13.89
C ILE A 182 -3.94 -16.53 -14.37
N LEU A 183 -3.76 -15.22 -14.20
CA LEU A 183 -4.73 -14.20 -14.57
C LEU A 183 -4.01 -12.97 -15.10
N SER A 184 -4.62 -12.29 -16.07
CA SER A 184 -4.18 -10.95 -16.50
C SER A 184 -5.35 -9.96 -16.46
N GLN A 185 -5.08 -8.71 -16.11
CA GLN A 185 -6.10 -7.64 -16.20
C GLN A 185 -5.73 -6.63 -17.28
N ILE A 186 -6.72 -6.26 -18.10
CA ILE A 186 -6.66 -5.12 -19.01
C ILE A 186 -7.52 -3.99 -18.44
N GLU A 187 -7.07 -2.75 -18.61
CA GLU A 187 -7.66 -1.56 -18.00
C GLU A 187 -7.77 -1.65 -16.47
N ASN A 188 -8.35 -0.63 -15.84
CA ASN A 188 -8.63 -0.60 -14.41
C ASN A 188 -9.84 0.30 -14.10
N GLU A 189 -10.88 -0.28 -13.49
CA GLU A 189 -12.10 0.43 -13.08
C GLU A 189 -12.66 1.36 -14.18
N TYR A 190 -12.78 0.84 -15.40
CA TYR A 190 -13.18 1.65 -16.56
C TYR A 190 -14.70 1.85 -16.67
N GLY A 191 -15.52 0.95 -16.11
CA GLY A 191 -16.99 1.00 -16.25
C GLY A 191 -17.62 2.35 -15.87
N PRO A 192 -17.25 3.01 -14.76
CA PRO A 192 -17.74 4.36 -14.45
C PRO A 192 -17.39 5.40 -15.53
N MET A 193 -16.18 5.34 -16.08
CA MET A 193 -15.74 6.25 -17.14
C MET A 193 -16.42 5.93 -18.48
N GLU A 194 -16.63 4.66 -18.80
CA GLU A 194 -17.40 4.23 -19.96
C GLU A 194 -18.83 4.77 -19.93
N TYR A 195 -19.48 4.70 -18.77
CA TYR A 195 -20.84 5.21 -18.58
C TYR A 195 -20.90 6.71 -18.92
N GLU A 196 -19.94 7.50 -18.44
CA GLU A 196 -19.85 8.93 -18.74
C GLU A 196 -19.55 9.23 -20.21
N LEU A 197 -18.67 8.44 -20.84
CA LEU A 197 -18.27 8.63 -22.23
C LEU A 197 -19.29 8.10 -23.24
N GLY A 198 -20.20 7.22 -22.85
CA GLY A 198 -21.21 6.63 -23.72
C GLY A 198 -20.61 5.75 -24.83
N ALA A 199 -21.04 5.96 -26.08
CA ALA A 199 -20.67 5.10 -27.21
C ALA A 199 -19.15 5.02 -27.49
N PRO A 200 -18.37 6.13 -27.45
CA PRO A 200 -16.91 6.07 -27.50
C PRO A 200 -16.29 5.20 -26.40
N GLY A 201 -16.82 5.25 -25.18
CA GLY A 201 -16.37 4.41 -24.07
C GLY A 201 -16.58 2.93 -24.35
N LYS A 202 -17.78 2.56 -24.81
CA LYS A 202 -18.15 1.19 -25.18
C LYS A 202 -17.30 0.63 -26.32
N ALA A 203 -17.05 1.45 -27.34
CA ALA A 203 -16.18 1.06 -28.44
C ALA A 203 -14.73 0.80 -27.95
N TYR A 204 -14.27 1.57 -26.97
CA TYR A 204 -12.95 1.41 -26.38
C TYR A 204 -12.84 0.21 -25.44
N SER A 205 -13.82 -0.02 -24.55
CA SER A 205 -13.84 -1.17 -23.64
C SER A 205 -13.86 -2.48 -24.44
N TYR A 206 -14.71 -2.56 -25.47
CA TYR A 206 -14.77 -3.70 -26.39
C TYR A 206 -13.45 -3.90 -27.15
N TRP A 207 -12.85 -2.83 -27.67
CA TRP A 207 -11.55 -2.90 -28.32
C TRP A 207 -10.44 -3.37 -27.36
N SER A 208 -10.42 -2.87 -26.14
CA SER A 208 -9.40 -3.20 -25.13
C SER A 208 -9.46 -4.68 -24.78
N ALA A 209 -10.67 -5.20 -24.55
CA ALA A 209 -10.89 -6.62 -24.33
C ALA A 209 -10.45 -7.47 -25.53
N LYS A 210 -10.86 -7.11 -26.75
CA LYS A 210 -10.49 -7.83 -27.97
C LYS A 210 -8.98 -7.82 -28.22
N MET A 211 -8.32 -6.69 -27.97
CA MET A 211 -6.87 -6.53 -28.09
C MET A 211 -6.16 -7.46 -27.10
N ALA A 212 -6.57 -7.45 -25.83
CA ALA A 212 -5.99 -8.30 -24.79
C ALA A 212 -6.13 -9.80 -25.10
N LEU A 213 -7.33 -10.23 -25.51
CA LEU A 213 -7.60 -11.61 -25.92
C LEU A 213 -6.74 -12.03 -27.12
N GLY A 214 -6.58 -11.15 -28.10
CA GLY A 214 -5.74 -11.37 -29.28
C GLY A 214 -4.25 -11.57 -28.97
N LEU A 215 -3.78 -11.18 -27.78
CA LEU A 215 -2.42 -11.46 -27.33
C LEU A 215 -2.21 -12.91 -26.91
N ALA A 216 -3.28 -13.73 -26.82
CA ALA A 216 -3.26 -15.18 -26.63
C ALA A 216 -2.32 -15.63 -25.48
N THR A 217 -2.53 -15.09 -24.28
CA THR A 217 -1.75 -15.42 -23.06
C THR A 217 -1.94 -16.88 -22.61
N GLY A 218 -3.01 -17.53 -23.04
CA GLY A 218 -3.37 -18.89 -22.62
C GLY A 218 -3.95 -18.97 -21.21
N VAL A 219 -4.24 -17.82 -20.58
CA VAL A 219 -4.89 -17.73 -19.27
C VAL A 219 -6.04 -16.70 -19.32
N PRO A 220 -7.03 -16.78 -18.41
CA PRO A 220 -8.15 -15.84 -18.42
C PRO A 220 -7.74 -14.38 -18.23
N TRP A 221 -8.51 -13.50 -18.84
CA TRP A 221 -8.41 -12.05 -18.66
C TRP A 221 -9.56 -11.54 -17.80
N VAL A 222 -9.28 -10.52 -17.00
CA VAL A 222 -10.25 -9.87 -16.12
C VAL A 222 -10.32 -8.36 -16.37
N MET A 223 -11.44 -7.75 -15.99
CA MET A 223 -11.62 -6.30 -15.88
C MET A 223 -12.36 -6.00 -14.56
N CYS A 224 -11.85 -5.08 -13.74
CA CYS A 224 -12.52 -4.70 -12.48
C CYS A 224 -13.48 -3.53 -12.70
N LYS A 225 -14.61 -3.54 -11.97
CA LYS A 225 -15.73 -2.58 -12.10
C LYS A 225 -16.12 -2.34 -13.57
N GLN A 226 -16.36 -3.43 -14.31
CA GLN A 226 -16.70 -3.40 -15.73
C GLN A 226 -17.91 -4.31 -15.98
N ASP A 227 -19.12 -3.81 -15.70
CA ASP A 227 -20.32 -4.65 -15.67
C ASP A 227 -20.67 -5.28 -17.03
N ASP A 228 -20.32 -4.65 -18.15
CA ASP A 228 -20.57 -5.14 -19.50
C ASP A 228 -19.32 -5.77 -20.16
N ALA A 229 -18.31 -6.20 -19.38
CA ALA A 229 -17.10 -6.84 -19.92
C ALA A 229 -17.45 -8.00 -20.89
N PRO A 230 -16.97 -7.96 -22.15
CA PRO A 230 -17.36 -8.92 -23.17
C PRO A 230 -16.74 -10.30 -22.92
N ASP A 231 -17.44 -11.37 -23.32
CA ASP A 231 -16.91 -12.73 -23.17
C ASP A 231 -15.62 -12.92 -24.01
N PRO A 232 -14.63 -13.70 -23.52
CA PRO A 232 -14.58 -14.42 -22.24
C PRO A 232 -13.94 -13.62 -21.07
N ILE A 233 -13.93 -12.29 -21.09
CA ILE A 233 -13.38 -11.48 -19.99
C ILE A 233 -14.26 -11.64 -18.73
N ILE A 234 -13.64 -11.86 -17.57
CA ILE A 234 -14.34 -11.91 -16.30
C ILE A 234 -14.43 -10.51 -15.70
N ASN A 235 -15.64 -10.00 -15.45
CA ASN A 235 -15.81 -8.78 -14.66
C ASN A 235 -15.64 -9.08 -13.16
N THR A 236 -15.01 -8.16 -12.43
CA THR A 236 -14.67 -8.35 -11.02
C THR A 236 -15.03 -7.14 -10.16
N CYS A 237 -15.09 -7.34 -8.84
CA CYS A 237 -15.48 -6.30 -7.89
C CYS A 237 -14.27 -5.77 -7.10
N ASN A 238 -14.33 -4.48 -6.73
CA ASN A 238 -13.41 -3.78 -5.84
C ASN A 238 -14.21 -3.04 -4.77
N GLY A 239 -13.72 -3.00 -3.53
CA GLY A 239 -14.41 -2.31 -2.45
C GLY A 239 -13.99 -2.77 -1.06
N PHE A 240 -14.64 -2.20 -0.03
CA PHE A 240 -14.56 -2.72 1.34
C PHE A 240 -15.37 -4.02 1.53
N TYR A 241 -16.45 -4.17 0.76
CA TYR A 241 -17.29 -5.35 0.71
C TYR A 241 -17.68 -5.60 -0.76
N CYS A 242 -17.67 -6.87 -1.19
CA CYS A 242 -18.13 -7.27 -2.52
C CYS A 242 -19.12 -8.45 -2.44
N ASP A 243 -19.73 -8.69 -1.29
CA ASP A 243 -20.65 -9.80 -1.10
C ASP A 243 -21.95 -9.65 -1.91
N TYR A 244 -22.31 -8.41 -2.29
CA TYR A 244 -23.43 -8.08 -3.17
C TYR A 244 -23.16 -8.35 -4.66
N PHE A 245 -21.89 -8.42 -5.07
CA PHE A 245 -21.50 -8.49 -6.48
C PHE A 245 -21.88 -9.84 -7.10
N SER A 246 -22.31 -9.81 -8.37
CA SER A 246 -22.46 -11.00 -9.21
C SER A 246 -21.79 -10.72 -10.56
N PRO A 247 -21.08 -11.70 -11.15
CA PRO A 247 -20.51 -11.54 -12.47
C PRO A 247 -21.61 -11.37 -13.53
N ASN A 248 -21.26 -10.77 -14.66
CA ASN A 248 -22.23 -10.38 -15.69
C ASN A 248 -22.79 -11.55 -16.51
N LYS A 249 -22.25 -12.76 -16.31
CA LYS A 249 -22.74 -14.01 -16.88
C LYS A 249 -22.70 -15.11 -15.83
N ALA A 250 -23.69 -16.00 -15.88
CA ALA A 250 -23.83 -17.11 -14.94
C ALA A 250 -22.69 -18.13 -15.00
N ASN A 251 -21.95 -18.22 -16.12
CA ASN A 251 -20.83 -19.15 -16.29
C ASN A 251 -19.47 -18.57 -15.84
N LYS A 252 -19.43 -17.37 -15.28
CA LYS A 252 -18.21 -16.73 -14.77
C LYS A 252 -18.13 -16.86 -13.25
N PRO A 253 -16.93 -16.98 -12.66
CA PRO A 253 -16.78 -17.06 -11.22
C PRO A 253 -16.91 -15.68 -10.56
N LYS A 254 -17.32 -15.66 -9.29
CA LYS A 254 -17.40 -14.44 -8.49
C LYS A 254 -16.02 -14.09 -7.90
N MET A 255 -15.43 -12.98 -8.35
CA MET A 255 -14.07 -12.57 -8.00
C MET A 255 -14.01 -11.15 -7.43
N TRP A 256 -13.23 -10.97 -6.37
CA TRP A 256 -12.96 -9.71 -5.68
C TRP A 256 -11.47 -9.36 -5.82
N THR A 257 -11.14 -8.44 -6.72
CA THR A 257 -9.75 -8.09 -7.10
C THR A 257 -9.13 -7.02 -6.20
N GLU A 258 -9.94 -6.29 -5.43
CA GLU A 258 -9.46 -5.37 -4.39
C GLU A 258 -10.34 -5.36 -3.14
N ALA A 259 -10.02 -6.25 -2.19
CA ALA A 259 -10.50 -6.19 -0.82
C ALA A 259 -9.66 -5.17 -0.05
N TRP A 260 -10.16 -3.94 0.05
CA TRP A 260 -9.41 -2.82 0.62
C TRP A 260 -9.06 -3.07 2.09
N THR A 261 -7.77 -3.18 2.40
CA THR A 261 -7.27 -3.55 3.74
C THR A 261 -7.18 -2.38 4.71
N GLY A 262 -7.38 -1.17 4.19
CA GLY A 262 -7.31 0.13 4.84
C GLY A 262 -7.57 1.18 3.76
N TRP A 263 -6.80 2.26 3.75
CA TRP A 263 -6.84 3.27 2.71
C TRP A 263 -5.46 3.93 2.55
N TYR A 264 -5.24 4.67 1.47
CA TYR A 264 -3.99 5.39 1.27
C TYR A 264 -3.84 6.54 2.29
N THR A 265 -2.60 6.89 2.62
CA THR A 265 -2.30 8.12 3.36
C THR A 265 -2.06 9.25 2.36
N GLU A 266 -2.71 10.39 2.57
CA GLU A 266 -2.44 11.64 1.85
C GLU A 266 -1.71 12.62 2.77
N PHE A 267 -0.87 13.48 2.21
CA PHE A 267 -0.28 14.58 2.96
C PHE A 267 -1.39 15.53 3.43
N GLY A 268 -1.45 15.77 4.74
CA GLY A 268 -2.48 16.60 5.40
C GLY A 268 -3.73 15.83 5.87
N GLY A 269 -3.89 14.55 5.50
CA GLY A 269 -4.99 13.70 5.94
C GLY A 269 -4.67 12.88 7.20
N ALA A 270 -5.71 12.50 7.95
CA ALA A 270 -5.63 11.49 9.00
C ALA A 270 -5.14 10.15 8.41
N VAL A 271 -4.34 9.40 9.18
CA VAL A 271 -3.81 8.09 8.74
C VAL A 271 -4.91 7.03 8.93
N PRO A 272 -5.48 6.49 7.84
CA PRO A 272 -6.63 5.59 7.91
C PRO A 272 -6.21 4.16 8.24
N TYR A 273 -7.04 3.44 8.97
CA TYR A 273 -6.84 2.02 9.27
C TYR A 273 -8.16 1.26 9.23
N ARG A 274 -8.12 -0.06 9.01
CA ARG A 274 -9.32 -0.92 9.00
C ARG A 274 -9.14 -2.06 10.01
N PRO A 275 -10.08 -2.24 10.96
CA PRO A 275 -10.01 -3.33 11.92
C PRO A 275 -9.90 -4.71 11.25
N ALA A 276 -9.09 -5.59 11.84
CA ALA A 276 -8.83 -6.93 11.31
C ALA A 276 -10.11 -7.78 11.27
N GLU A 277 -10.98 -7.60 12.25
CA GLU A 277 -12.25 -8.30 12.41
C GLU A 277 -13.23 -7.96 11.30
N ASP A 278 -13.33 -6.68 10.92
CA ASP A 278 -14.18 -6.25 9.82
C ASP A 278 -13.65 -6.74 8.46
N LEU A 279 -12.34 -6.68 8.25
CA LEU A 279 -11.74 -7.24 7.04
C LEU A 279 -12.00 -8.76 6.96
N ALA A 280 -11.78 -9.51 8.04
CA ALA A 280 -12.10 -10.93 8.09
C ALA A 280 -13.59 -11.22 7.88
N PHE A 281 -14.47 -10.41 8.47
CA PHE A 281 -15.91 -10.50 8.27
C PHE A 281 -16.30 -10.29 6.80
N SER A 282 -15.77 -9.25 6.16
CA SER A 282 -16.06 -8.97 4.76
C SER A 282 -15.63 -10.09 3.82
N VAL A 283 -14.44 -10.68 4.04
CA VAL A 283 -13.95 -11.84 3.28
C VAL A 283 -14.82 -13.07 3.53
N ALA A 284 -15.11 -13.42 4.79
CA ALA A 284 -15.98 -14.55 5.10
C ALA A 284 -17.39 -14.38 4.51
N ARG A 285 -17.93 -13.16 4.52
CA ARG A 285 -19.23 -12.81 3.94
C ARG A 285 -19.24 -12.95 2.42
N PHE A 286 -18.13 -12.66 1.76
CA PHE A 286 -17.97 -12.87 0.32
C PHE A 286 -17.87 -14.37 -0.02
N ILE A 287 -17.04 -15.14 0.70
CA ILE A 287 -16.84 -16.58 0.47
C ILE A 287 -18.11 -17.37 0.74
N GLN A 288 -18.83 -17.09 1.83
CA GLN A 288 -20.07 -17.82 2.17
C GLN A 288 -21.15 -17.67 1.09
N LYS A 289 -21.11 -16.60 0.29
CA LYS A 289 -22.01 -16.33 -0.84
C LYS A 289 -21.45 -16.79 -2.20
N GLY A 290 -20.53 -17.76 -2.20
CA GLY A 290 -19.98 -18.37 -3.42
C GLY A 290 -18.82 -17.61 -4.06
N GLY A 291 -18.24 -16.61 -3.39
CA GLY A 291 -17.00 -15.98 -3.84
C GLY A 291 -15.83 -16.98 -3.88
N SER A 292 -15.02 -16.95 -4.94
CA SER A 292 -13.95 -17.94 -5.18
C SER A 292 -12.56 -17.36 -5.44
N PHE A 293 -12.44 -16.03 -5.58
CA PHE A 293 -11.16 -15.31 -5.62
C PHE A 293 -11.27 -14.05 -4.77
N VAL A 294 -10.35 -13.85 -3.82
CA VAL A 294 -10.26 -12.64 -3.00
C VAL A 294 -8.84 -12.14 -2.99
N ASN A 295 -8.62 -10.88 -3.38
CA ASN A 295 -7.32 -10.24 -3.30
C ASN A 295 -7.30 -9.09 -2.29
N TYR A 296 -6.41 -9.15 -1.30
CA TYR A 296 -6.15 -8.04 -0.38
C TYR A 296 -5.44 -6.89 -1.09
N TYR A 297 -6.08 -5.73 -1.17
CA TYR A 297 -5.47 -4.49 -1.67
C TYR A 297 -5.30 -3.51 -0.50
N MET A 298 -4.13 -3.39 0.13
CA MET A 298 -2.85 -4.05 -0.15
C MET A 298 -2.56 -5.18 0.84
N TYR A 299 -1.77 -6.18 0.41
CA TYR A 299 -1.18 -7.15 1.33
C TYR A 299 0.17 -6.67 1.87
N HIS A 300 0.98 -6.07 1.01
CA HIS A 300 2.07 -5.16 1.36
C HIS A 300 1.93 -3.90 0.53
N GLY A 301 1.70 -2.77 1.19
CA GLY A 301 1.56 -1.49 0.51
C GLY A 301 2.91 -0.86 0.14
N GLY A 302 3.82 -0.74 1.10
CA GLY A 302 5.20 -0.29 0.88
C GLY A 302 5.36 1.24 0.83
N THR A 303 6.32 1.70 0.04
CA THR A 303 6.73 3.11 -0.04
C THR A 303 6.71 3.61 -1.48
N ASN A 304 6.14 4.80 -1.70
CA ASN A 304 6.26 5.55 -2.95
C ASN A 304 7.65 6.20 -3.06
N PHE A 305 8.67 5.41 -3.40
CA PHE A 305 10.04 5.89 -3.58
C PHE A 305 10.15 6.88 -4.76
N GLY A 306 11.13 7.79 -4.67
CA GLY A 306 11.33 8.80 -5.69
C GLY A 306 10.20 9.82 -5.77
N ARG A 307 10.13 10.51 -6.91
CA ARG A 307 9.13 11.57 -7.17
C ARG A 307 8.06 11.17 -8.20
N THR A 308 8.25 10.08 -8.92
CA THR A 308 7.35 9.62 -9.99
C THR A 308 6.47 8.42 -9.59
N ALA A 309 6.41 8.11 -8.28
CA ALA A 309 5.62 7.03 -7.72
C ALA A 309 4.24 7.48 -7.24
N GLY A 310 4.11 8.15 -6.09
CA GLY A 310 2.81 8.58 -5.55
C GLY A 310 2.32 9.89 -6.17
N GLY A 311 1.01 10.05 -6.35
CA GLY A 311 0.42 11.34 -6.72
C GLY A 311 -1.09 11.31 -7.02
N PRO A 312 -1.76 12.48 -6.98
CA PRO A 312 -1.28 13.74 -6.39
C PRO A 312 -1.49 13.72 -4.87
N PHE A 313 -0.71 14.47 -4.08
CA PHE A 313 -0.80 14.55 -2.61
C PHE A 313 -0.69 13.23 -1.83
N ILE A 314 -0.58 12.07 -2.48
CA ILE A 314 -0.34 10.78 -1.84
C ILE A 314 0.99 10.84 -1.09
N ALA A 315 0.97 10.42 0.18
CA ALA A 315 2.14 10.40 1.02
C ALA A 315 3.23 9.47 0.45
N THR A 316 4.46 9.65 0.91
CA THR A 316 5.54 8.73 0.55
C THR A 316 5.32 7.36 1.16
N SER A 317 4.72 7.27 2.33
CA SER A 317 4.21 6.00 2.86
C SER A 317 2.98 5.55 2.08
N TYR A 318 2.99 4.29 1.64
CA TYR A 318 1.81 3.62 1.10
C TYR A 318 1.46 2.41 1.98
N ASP A 319 1.58 2.54 3.31
CA ASP A 319 1.36 1.47 4.28
C ASP A 319 0.00 0.76 4.12
N TYR A 320 -1.06 1.52 3.84
CA TYR A 320 -2.43 1.05 3.60
C TYR A 320 -3.08 0.29 4.77
N ASP A 321 -2.48 0.34 5.96
CA ASP A 321 -2.79 -0.55 7.08
C ASP A 321 -2.74 -2.04 6.66
N ALA A 322 -1.84 -2.36 5.75
CA ALA A 322 -1.73 -3.68 5.14
C ALA A 322 -1.27 -4.75 6.16
N PRO A 323 -1.61 -6.04 5.94
CA PRO A 323 -1.12 -7.17 6.74
C PRO A 323 0.40 -7.22 6.89
N LEU A 324 1.15 -6.79 5.89
CA LEU A 324 2.57 -6.47 6.00
C LEU A 324 2.71 -4.95 5.93
N ASP A 325 3.26 -4.34 6.99
CA ASP A 325 3.41 -2.88 7.06
C ASP A 325 4.38 -2.34 6.00
N GLU A 326 4.50 -1.01 5.88
CA GLU A 326 5.43 -0.32 4.96
C GLU A 326 6.85 -0.89 4.99
N TYR A 327 7.30 -1.37 6.14
CA TYR A 327 8.66 -1.85 6.39
C TYR A 327 8.81 -3.36 6.18
N GLY A 328 7.73 -4.05 5.80
CA GLY A 328 7.68 -5.50 5.60
C GLY A 328 7.50 -6.32 6.89
N LEU A 329 7.17 -5.68 8.01
CA LEU A 329 6.88 -6.39 9.27
C LEU A 329 5.43 -6.91 9.28
N LYS A 330 5.21 -8.06 9.93
CA LYS A 330 3.86 -8.61 10.14
C LYS A 330 3.07 -7.65 11.03
N ARG A 331 1.97 -7.10 10.50
CA ARG A 331 1.04 -6.24 11.25
C ARG A 331 0.10 -7.11 12.06
N GLN A 332 0.46 -7.34 13.32
CA GLN A 332 -0.34 -8.12 14.25
C GLN A 332 -1.35 -7.22 14.98
N PRO A 333 -2.63 -7.61 15.06
CA PRO A 333 -3.14 -8.97 14.85
C PRO A 333 -3.63 -9.27 13.43
N LYS A 334 -3.71 -8.26 12.54
CA LYS A 334 -4.32 -8.40 11.20
C LYS A 334 -3.75 -9.56 10.40
N TRP A 335 -2.44 -9.66 10.29
CA TRP A 335 -1.78 -10.74 9.55
C TRP A 335 -2.12 -12.12 10.12
N GLY A 336 -2.03 -12.29 11.45
CA GLY A 336 -2.31 -13.57 12.11
C GLY A 336 -3.78 -13.96 12.03
N HIS A 337 -4.68 -12.99 12.21
CA HIS A 337 -6.12 -13.21 12.13
C HIS A 337 -6.57 -13.65 10.73
N LEU A 338 -6.05 -12.98 9.70
CA LEU A 338 -6.31 -13.39 8.31
C LEU A 338 -5.68 -14.75 7.97
N LYS A 339 -4.48 -15.05 8.50
CA LYS A 339 -3.87 -16.37 8.33
C LYS A 339 -4.75 -17.49 8.87
N ASP A 340 -5.37 -17.29 10.04
CA ASP A 340 -6.28 -18.28 10.61
C ASP A 340 -7.61 -18.36 9.85
N LEU A 341 -8.13 -17.22 9.35
CA LEU A 341 -9.25 -17.21 8.40
C LEU A 341 -8.95 -18.04 7.16
N HIS A 342 -7.78 -17.84 6.54
CA HIS A 342 -7.37 -18.57 5.34
C HIS A 342 -7.34 -20.07 5.58
N ARG A 343 -6.76 -20.50 6.69
CA ARG A 343 -6.74 -21.92 7.08
C ARG A 343 -8.15 -22.48 7.30
N ALA A 344 -9.04 -21.72 7.92
CA ALA A 344 -10.44 -22.13 8.07
C ALA A 344 -11.16 -22.26 6.71
N ILE A 345 -10.91 -21.34 5.77
CA ILE A 345 -11.44 -21.43 4.40
C ILE A 345 -10.87 -22.66 3.68
N LYS A 346 -9.56 -22.95 3.82
CA LYS A 346 -8.93 -24.13 3.20
C LYS A 346 -9.49 -25.45 3.73
N LEU A 347 -9.87 -25.53 5.01
CA LEU A 347 -10.61 -26.69 5.52
C LEU A 347 -11.99 -26.85 4.88
N CYS A 348 -12.63 -25.74 4.50
CA CYS A 348 -13.92 -25.74 3.81
C CYS A 348 -13.80 -25.92 2.28
N GLU A 349 -12.60 -25.77 1.69
CA GLU A 349 -12.40 -25.72 0.23
C GLU A 349 -13.05 -26.89 -0.53
N PRO A 350 -12.96 -28.16 -0.09
CA PRO A 350 -13.62 -29.27 -0.79
C PRO A 350 -15.14 -29.11 -0.91
N ALA A 351 -15.80 -28.53 0.10
CA ALA A 351 -17.24 -28.26 0.06
C ALA A 351 -17.54 -26.99 -0.76
N LEU A 352 -16.70 -25.96 -0.62
CA LEU A 352 -16.85 -24.68 -1.32
C LEU A 352 -16.75 -24.82 -2.84
N VAL A 353 -15.87 -25.66 -3.37
CA VAL A 353 -15.69 -25.85 -4.82
C VAL A 353 -16.71 -26.79 -5.46
N TYR A 354 -17.46 -27.55 -4.64
CA TYR A 354 -18.38 -28.58 -5.13
C TYR A 354 -19.74 -28.01 -5.55
N GLY A 355 -20.32 -27.11 -4.76
CA GLY A 355 -21.68 -26.60 -5.01
C GLY A 355 -21.99 -25.28 -4.31
N ASP A 356 -23.18 -24.76 -4.55
CA ASP A 356 -23.65 -23.48 -4.00
C ASP A 356 -24.22 -23.62 -2.58
N PRO A 357 -24.17 -22.54 -1.77
CA PRO A 357 -24.67 -22.58 -0.40
C PRO A 357 -26.19 -22.74 -0.37
N THR A 358 -26.68 -23.57 0.54
CA THR A 358 -28.07 -23.49 1.01
C THR A 358 -28.14 -22.49 2.15
N VAL A 359 -28.95 -21.45 2.00
CA VAL A 359 -29.15 -20.42 3.03
C VAL A 359 -30.29 -20.83 3.97
N ILE A 360 -30.04 -20.79 5.28
CA ILE A 360 -31.02 -21.10 6.33
C ILE A 360 -31.11 -19.88 7.24
N ARG A 361 -32.32 -19.35 7.42
CA ARG A 361 -32.56 -18.27 8.39
C ARG A 361 -32.50 -18.82 9.81
N LEU A 362 -31.62 -18.26 10.64
CA LEU A 362 -31.47 -18.64 12.06
C LEU A 362 -32.12 -17.62 13.00
N GLY A 363 -32.35 -16.40 12.52
CA GLY A 363 -32.95 -15.31 13.29
C GLY A 363 -33.29 -14.10 12.41
N ASN A 364 -33.44 -12.92 13.02
CA ASN A 364 -33.75 -11.69 12.28
C ASN A 364 -32.53 -11.13 11.54
N TYR A 365 -31.33 -11.30 12.13
CA TYR A 365 -30.07 -10.85 11.54
C TYR A 365 -29.07 -12.00 11.38
N GLN A 366 -29.53 -13.25 11.57
CA GLN A 366 -28.67 -14.42 11.61
C GLN A 366 -29.02 -15.43 10.51
N GLU A 367 -28.00 -15.92 9.82
CA GLU A 367 -28.11 -16.87 8.72
C GLU A 367 -27.05 -17.97 8.85
N ALA A 368 -27.37 -19.18 8.38
CA ALA A 368 -26.40 -20.20 8.06
C ALA A 368 -26.29 -20.35 6.54
N HIS A 369 -25.07 -20.35 6.01
CA HIS A 369 -24.76 -20.70 4.63
C HIS A 369 -24.09 -22.07 4.63
N VAL A 370 -24.75 -23.08 4.07
CA VAL A 370 -24.34 -24.50 4.18
C VAL A 370 -23.97 -25.08 2.83
N PHE A 371 -22.74 -25.58 2.72
CA PHE A 371 -22.19 -26.26 1.55
C PHE A 371 -22.16 -27.77 1.81
N LYS A 372 -22.76 -28.57 0.93
CA LYS A 372 -22.78 -30.04 1.00
C LYS A 372 -22.08 -30.64 -0.22
N TYR A 373 -21.36 -31.76 -0.04
CA TYR A 373 -20.76 -32.48 -1.17
C TYR A 373 -20.93 -34.01 -1.06
N LYS A 374 -20.74 -34.71 -2.20
CA LYS A 374 -21.17 -36.10 -2.45
C LYS A 374 -20.74 -37.16 -1.42
N ALA A 375 -19.71 -36.92 -0.61
CA ALA A 375 -19.21 -37.86 0.40
C ALA A 375 -19.82 -37.66 1.80
N GLY A 376 -20.90 -36.88 1.94
CA GLY A 376 -21.52 -36.57 3.24
C GLY A 376 -20.82 -35.47 4.03
N GLY A 377 -19.73 -34.91 3.52
CA GLY A 377 -19.05 -33.78 4.13
C GLY A 377 -19.82 -32.46 3.96
N CYS A 378 -19.60 -31.54 4.87
CA CYS A 378 -20.40 -30.33 5.01
C CYS A 378 -19.57 -29.19 5.61
N ALA A 379 -19.62 -28.00 5.02
CA ALA A 379 -19.09 -26.78 5.62
C ALA A 379 -20.23 -25.77 5.85
N ALA A 380 -20.21 -25.05 6.97
CA ALA A 380 -21.19 -24.02 7.30
C ALA A 380 -20.54 -22.72 7.76
N PHE A 381 -21.17 -21.61 7.40
CA PHE A 381 -20.85 -20.26 7.87
C PHE A 381 -22.06 -19.73 8.62
N LEU A 382 -21.92 -19.42 9.90
CA LEU A 382 -22.99 -18.88 10.75
C LEU A 382 -22.74 -17.39 10.96
N ALA A 383 -23.57 -16.55 10.35
CA ALA A 383 -23.42 -15.10 10.33
C ALA A 383 -24.34 -14.42 11.34
N ASN A 384 -23.84 -13.37 11.99
CA ASN A 384 -24.62 -12.38 12.71
C ASN A 384 -24.34 -10.99 12.11
N TYR A 385 -25.33 -10.44 11.40
CA TYR A 385 -25.23 -9.13 10.77
C TYR A 385 -25.65 -7.97 11.69
N ASN A 386 -26.12 -8.25 12.91
CA ASN A 386 -26.41 -7.19 13.88
C ASN A 386 -25.08 -6.54 14.32
N PRO A 387 -24.89 -5.22 14.16
CA PRO A 387 -23.64 -4.55 14.53
C PRO A 387 -23.54 -4.23 16.03
N ARG A 388 -24.59 -4.46 16.81
CA ARG A 388 -24.67 -4.08 18.23
C ARG A 388 -24.70 -5.27 19.16
N ASP A 389 -25.51 -6.27 18.84
CA ASP A 389 -25.87 -7.32 19.80
C ASP A 389 -25.30 -8.69 19.47
N TYR A 390 -24.92 -9.42 20.52
CA TYR A 390 -24.64 -10.84 20.47
C TYR A 390 -25.91 -11.62 20.13
N ALA A 391 -25.75 -12.76 19.46
CA ALA A 391 -26.86 -13.68 19.20
C ALA A 391 -26.49 -15.11 19.58
N THR A 392 -27.40 -15.82 20.24
CA THR A 392 -27.31 -17.27 20.43
C THR A 392 -28.22 -17.95 19.41
N VAL A 393 -27.66 -18.75 18.52
CA VAL A 393 -28.41 -19.45 17.46
C VAL A 393 -28.36 -20.96 17.65
N SER A 394 -29.43 -21.66 17.29
CA SER A 394 -29.46 -23.13 17.23
C SER A 394 -29.20 -23.58 15.79
N PHE A 395 -28.20 -24.44 15.60
CA PHE A 395 -27.88 -25.03 14.30
C PHE A 395 -27.46 -26.50 14.48
N ARG A 396 -28.18 -27.42 13.83
CA ARG A 396 -27.94 -28.88 13.93
C ARG A 396 -27.79 -29.38 15.37
N ASN A 397 -28.76 -29.04 16.23
CA ASN A 397 -28.84 -29.43 17.64
C ASN A 397 -27.68 -28.94 18.51
N ASN A 398 -26.93 -27.92 18.07
CA ASN A 398 -25.91 -27.24 18.87
C ASN A 398 -26.24 -25.74 18.96
N HIS A 399 -25.85 -25.11 20.06
CA HIS A 399 -25.98 -23.67 20.27
C HIS A 399 -24.66 -22.96 19.98
N TYR A 400 -24.71 -21.84 19.25
CA TYR A 400 -23.55 -21.04 18.90
C TYR A 400 -23.77 -19.59 19.32
N ASN A 401 -22.78 -19.03 20.02
CA ASN A 401 -22.74 -17.62 20.40
C ASN A 401 -21.99 -16.83 19.33
N LEU A 402 -22.70 -15.97 18.62
CA LEU A 402 -22.17 -15.13 17.53
C LEU A 402 -22.00 -13.69 18.04
N PRO A 403 -20.77 -13.16 18.13
CA PRO A 403 -20.53 -11.74 18.38
C PRO A 403 -21.25 -10.83 17.37
N PRO A 404 -21.46 -9.55 17.71
CA PRO A 404 -21.93 -8.56 16.75
C PRO A 404 -21.01 -8.52 15.53
N TRP A 405 -21.60 -8.35 14.34
CA TRP A 405 -20.89 -8.21 13.06
C TRP A 405 -19.83 -9.30 12.84
N SER A 406 -20.23 -10.57 12.96
CA SER A 406 -19.29 -11.69 12.91
C SER A 406 -19.81 -12.91 12.14
N ILE A 407 -18.88 -13.74 11.66
CA ILE A 407 -19.17 -15.02 11.02
C ILE A 407 -18.33 -16.11 11.69
N SER A 408 -18.97 -17.18 12.13
CA SER A 408 -18.33 -18.42 12.60
C SER A 408 -18.21 -19.43 11.46
N ILE A 409 -17.03 -20.05 11.29
CA ILE A 409 -16.73 -21.03 10.23
C ILE A 409 -16.66 -22.43 10.84
N LEU A 410 -17.44 -23.36 10.27
CA LEU A 410 -17.57 -24.75 10.71
C LEU A 410 -17.26 -25.69 9.52
N PRO A 411 -16.04 -26.19 9.37
CA PRO A 411 -15.64 -27.03 8.24
C PRO A 411 -16.31 -28.41 8.16
N ASP A 412 -16.97 -28.82 9.25
CA ASP A 412 -17.72 -30.07 9.39
C ASP A 412 -19.21 -29.82 9.73
N CYS A 413 -19.67 -28.57 9.63
CA CYS A 413 -21.01 -28.11 10.05
C CYS A 413 -21.34 -28.35 11.53
N LYS A 414 -20.34 -28.59 12.40
CA LYS A 414 -20.54 -28.87 13.83
C LYS A 414 -19.59 -28.12 14.76
N ASN A 415 -18.31 -28.07 14.45
CA ASN A 415 -17.31 -27.46 15.32
C ASN A 415 -16.86 -26.11 14.74
N THR A 416 -17.04 -25.03 15.50
CA THR A 416 -16.48 -23.73 15.12
C THR A 416 -14.96 -23.78 15.25
N VAL A 417 -14.25 -23.49 14.17
CA VAL A 417 -12.77 -23.42 14.17
C VAL A 417 -12.25 -21.98 14.16
N TYR A 418 -13.10 -21.04 13.74
CA TYR A 418 -12.78 -19.64 13.59
C TYR A 418 -14.04 -18.78 13.70
N ASN A 419 -13.92 -17.59 14.30
CA ASN A 419 -14.93 -16.54 14.22
C ASN A 419 -14.26 -15.20 13.90
N THR A 420 -14.84 -14.43 12.98
CA THR A 420 -14.21 -13.20 12.45
C THR A 420 -14.03 -12.11 13.50
N ALA A 421 -14.75 -12.12 14.61
CA ALA A 421 -14.63 -11.16 15.71
C ALA A 421 -13.93 -11.72 16.97
N ARG A 422 -13.34 -12.91 16.89
CA ARG A 422 -12.59 -13.54 18.00
C ARG A 422 -11.12 -13.69 17.59
N ILE A 423 -10.31 -12.67 17.86
CA ILE A 423 -8.90 -12.65 17.49
C ILE A 423 -8.11 -13.62 18.38
N GLY A 424 -7.44 -14.60 17.76
CA GLY A 424 -6.53 -15.53 18.45
C GLY A 424 -5.05 -15.14 18.37
N ALA A 425 -4.70 -14.26 17.42
CA ALA A 425 -3.35 -13.77 17.24
C ALA A 425 -3.00 -12.70 18.27
N GLN A 426 -1.73 -12.63 18.66
CA GLN A 426 -1.23 -11.51 19.47
C GLN A 426 -1.42 -10.18 18.72
N ILE A 427 -1.40 -9.07 19.47
CA ILE A 427 -1.31 -7.70 18.96
C ILE A 427 0.13 -7.25 19.20
N ALA A 428 0.79 -6.65 18.21
CA ALA A 428 2.14 -6.12 18.39
C ALA A 428 2.13 -4.60 18.25
N ARG A 429 2.50 -3.88 19.31
CA ARG A 429 2.68 -2.43 19.27
C ARG A 429 4.09 -2.14 18.77
N LYS A 430 4.19 -1.46 17.64
CA LYS A 430 5.49 -1.05 17.07
C LYS A 430 5.86 0.35 17.57
N LYS A 431 7.17 0.57 17.77
CA LYS A 431 7.76 1.87 18.08
C LYS A 431 8.89 2.20 17.12
N MET A 432 9.19 3.48 16.99
CA MET A 432 10.38 3.99 16.30
C MET A 432 11.39 4.42 17.36
N VAL A 433 12.49 3.68 17.48
CA VAL A 433 13.55 3.92 18.48
C VAL A 433 14.71 4.66 17.81
N PRO A 434 15.10 5.85 18.29
CA PRO A 434 16.28 6.54 17.80
C PRO A 434 17.54 5.65 17.84
N VAL A 435 18.32 5.68 16.76
CA VAL A 435 19.65 5.07 16.73
C VAL A 435 20.61 6.00 17.50
N PRO A 436 21.31 5.50 18.53
CA PRO A 436 22.31 6.30 19.23
C PRO A 436 23.44 6.68 18.26
N MET A 437 23.66 7.97 18.06
CA MET A 437 24.77 8.50 17.28
C MET A 437 25.54 9.50 18.15
N HIS A 438 26.79 9.18 18.49
CA HIS A 438 27.64 10.07 19.28
C HIS A 438 27.82 11.42 18.57
N GLY A 439 27.30 12.50 19.17
CA GLY A 439 27.38 13.86 18.62
C GLY A 439 26.35 14.20 17.53
N GLY A 440 25.42 13.30 17.20
CA GLY A 440 24.41 13.52 16.16
C GLY A 440 24.98 13.51 14.73
N LEU A 441 24.16 13.96 13.76
CA LEU A 441 24.58 14.10 12.37
C LEU A 441 25.26 15.47 12.17
N SER A 442 26.44 15.47 11.53
CA SER A 442 27.17 16.71 11.21
C SER A 442 26.74 17.23 9.84
N TRP A 443 25.98 18.31 9.84
CA TRP A 443 25.36 18.84 8.62
C TRP A 443 26.18 19.94 7.94
N GLN A 444 26.05 19.98 6.62
CA GLN A 444 26.48 21.10 5.76
C GLN A 444 25.26 21.62 5.00
N ALA A 445 25.23 22.92 4.70
CA ALA A 445 24.10 23.56 4.03
C ALA A 445 24.53 24.31 2.76
N TYR A 446 23.67 24.32 1.76
CA TYR A 446 23.79 25.13 0.55
C TYR A 446 22.43 25.78 0.27
N ASN A 447 22.38 27.11 0.24
CA ASN A 447 21.16 27.85 -0.02
C ASN A 447 20.89 27.87 -1.53
N GLU A 448 19.71 27.41 -1.93
CA GLU A 448 19.25 27.51 -3.30
C GLU A 448 18.94 28.98 -3.62
N GLU A 449 19.59 29.52 -4.65
CA GLU A 449 19.30 30.87 -5.12
C GLU A 449 17.88 30.96 -5.70
N THR A 450 17.14 32.02 -5.33
CA THR A 450 15.93 32.40 -6.07
C THR A 450 16.29 32.66 -7.52
N ALA A 451 15.44 32.24 -8.47
CA ALA A 451 15.72 32.28 -9.91
C ALA A 451 16.50 33.53 -10.38
N SER A 452 17.83 33.37 -10.51
CA SER A 452 18.67 34.26 -11.29
C SER A 452 18.46 33.96 -12.78
N VAL A 453 18.73 34.93 -13.66
CA VAL A 453 18.69 34.72 -15.11
C VAL A 453 19.88 33.82 -15.45
N ALA A 454 19.67 32.51 -15.31
CA ALA A 454 20.63 31.49 -15.69
C ALA A 454 20.51 31.18 -17.19
N ASP A 455 21.57 30.60 -17.77
CA ASP A 455 21.65 30.23 -19.19
C ASP A 455 20.51 29.27 -19.65
N SER A 456 19.85 28.59 -18.71
CA SER A 456 18.73 27.67 -18.98
C SER A 456 17.34 28.30 -18.86
N SER A 457 17.23 29.62 -18.69
CA SER A 457 15.94 30.31 -18.61
C SER A 457 15.44 30.72 -20.00
N PHE A 458 14.12 30.72 -20.19
CA PHE A 458 13.48 31.19 -21.43
C PHE A 458 12.29 32.10 -21.11
N THR A 459 11.84 32.88 -22.08
CA THR A 459 10.78 33.88 -21.86
C THR A 459 9.59 33.69 -22.76
N MET A 460 8.38 33.97 -22.25
CA MET A 460 7.13 33.95 -23.00
C MET A 460 6.27 35.14 -22.58
N VAL A 461 5.44 35.64 -23.49
CA VAL A 461 4.33 36.53 -23.12
C VAL A 461 3.17 35.65 -22.64
N GLY A 462 2.74 35.85 -21.39
CA GLY A 462 1.70 35.02 -20.79
C GLY A 462 2.20 33.92 -19.86
N LEU A 463 1.25 33.23 -19.23
CA LEU A 463 1.46 32.17 -18.24
C LEU A 463 1.42 30.78 -18.88
N LEU A 464 2.40 29.92 -18.55
CA LEU A 464 2.50 28.54 -19.05
C LEU A 464 2.02 27.51 -18.03
N GLU A 465 1.35 26.46 -18.51
CA GLU A 465 0.95 25.30 -17.70
C GLU A 465 2.17 24.46 -17.29
N GLN A 466 2.22 24.03 -16.02
CA GLN A 466 3.42 23.46 -15.42
C GLN A 466 3.78 22.07 -15.99
N ILE A 467 2.80 21.18 -16.20
CA ILE A 467 3.07 19.83 -16.70
C ILE A 467 3.60 19.90 -18.14
N ASN A 468 3.02 20.77 -18.97
CA ASN A 468 3.46 21.01 -20.34
C ASN A 468 4.89 21.54 -20.40
N THR A 469 5.23 22.43 -19.47
CA THR A 469 6.55 23.06 -19.43
C THR A 469 7.62 22.12 -18.87
N THR A 470 7.33 21.45 -17.77
CA THR A 470 8.31 20.61 -17.05
C THR A 470 8.41 19.19 -17.61
N ARG A 471 7.37 18.71 -18.33
CA ARG A 471 7.19 17.31 -18.71
C ARG A 471 7.30 16.33 -17.54
N ASP A 472 6.96 16.80 -16.32
CA ASP A 472 7.14 16.06 -15.07
C ASP A 472 8.60 15.61 -14.82
N ALA A 473 9.60 16.32 -15.36
CA ALA A 473 11.01 16.04 -15.10
C ALA A 473 11.44 16.45 -13.68
N THR A 474 10.70 17.37 -13.07
CA THR A 474 10.93 17.95 -11.74
C THR A 474 9.60 18.41 -11.16
N ASP A 475 9.52 18.53 -9.84
CA ASP A 475 8.33 19.07 -9.15
C ASP A 475 8.22 20.59 -9.29
N TYR A 476 9.31 21.27 -9.70
CA TYR A 476 9.47 22.71 -9.53
C TYR A 476 9.48 23.48 -10.86
N LEU A 477 8.68 24.54 -10.93
CA LEU A 477 8.70 25.50 -12.04
C LEU A 477 8.71 26.94 -11.51
N TRP A 478 9.71 27.71 -11.91
CA TRP A 478 9.80 29.13 -11.62
C TRP A 478 9.09 29.95 -12.69
N TYR A 479 8.26 30.91 -12.25
CA TYR A 479 7.66 31.97 -13.06
C TYR A 479 8.18 33.30 -12.54
N THR A 480 8.93 34.05 -13.34
CA THR A 480 9.50 35.34 -12.91
C THR A 480 9.07 36.47 -13.83
N THR A 481 8.64 37.59 -13.26
CA THR A 481 8.33 38.81 -14.01
C THR A 481 8.85 40.05 -13.29
N ASP A 482 9.08 41.10 -14.05
CA ASP A 482 9.54 42.39 -13.55
C ASP A 482 8.38 43.38 -13.49
N VAL A 483 8.18 43.99 -12.32
CA VAL A 483 7.12 44.98 -12.08
C VAL A 483 7.77 46.34 -11.81
N LYS A 484 7.56 47.28 -12.72
CA LYS A 484 8.01 48.67 -12.57
C LYS A 484 7.01 49.46 -11.71
N ILE A 485 7.51 50.06 -10.64
CA ILE A 485 6.76 50.89 -9.69
C ILE A 485 7.22 52.34 -9.84
N ASP A 486 6.27 53.25 -10.03
CA ASP A 486 6.54 54.68 -10.13
C ASP A 486 7.00 55.22 -8.76
N PRO A 487 8.06 56.05 -8.70
CA PRO A 487 8.48 56.70 -7.45
C PRO A 487 7.41 57.55 -6.75
N HIS A 488 6.35 57.96 -7.45
CA HIS A 488 5.22 58.74 -6.94
C HIS A 488 4.02 57.88 -6.52
N GLU A 489 4.16 56.55 -6.49
CA GLU A 489 3.10 55.66 -5.99
C GLU A 489 2.68 56.02 -4.57
N GLY A 490 1.36 56.15 -4.35
CA GLY A 490 0.82 56.63 -3.08
C GLY A 490 1.17 55.73 -1.90
N PHE A 491 1.32 54.42 -2.15
CA PHE A 491 1.67 53.43 -1.13
C PHE A 491 3.08 53.64 -0.56
N LEU A 492 4.02 54.15 -1.37
CA LEU A 492 5.39 54.45 -0.92
C LEU A 492 5.44 55.59 0.11
N ARG A 493 4.46 56.50 0.07
CA ARG A 493 4.39 57.67 0.97
C ARG A 493 3.61 57.42 2.25
N ASN A 494 2.56 56.59 2.17
CA ASN A 494 1.64 56.36 3.29
C ASN A 494 1.94 55.07 4.07
N GLY A 495 2.99 54.32 3.70
CA GLY A 495 3.39 53.09 4.36
C GLY A 495 2.45 51.90 4.15
N LYS A 496 1.48 52.01 3.21
CA LYS A 496 0.67 50.86 2.78
C LYS A 496 1.47 49.99 1.83
N SER A 497 1.14 48.70 1.79
CA SER A 497 1.73 47.77 0.82
C SER A 497 0.66 47.30 -0.16
N PRO A 498 0.96 47.24 -1.47
CA PRO A 498 0.04 46.71 -2.47
C PRO A 498 -0.23 45.23 -2.23
N VAL A 499 -1.39 44.73 -2.67
CA VAL A 499 -1.80 43.34 -2.50
C VAL A 499 -1.54 42.58 -3.80
N LEU A 500 -0.65 41.59 -3.75
CA LEU A 500 -0.42 40.65 -4.85
C LEU A 500 -1.37 39.47 -4.69
N THR A 501 -2.14 39.19 -5.74
CA THR A 501 -3.01 38.02 -5.83
C THR A 501 -2.55 37.13 -6.97
N VAL A 502 -2.26 35.86 -6.69
CA VAL A 502 -1.80 34.83 -7.63
C VAL A 502 -2.76 33.66 -7.57
N LEU A 503 -3.43 33.36 -8.68
CA LEU A 503 -4.23 32.14 -8.82
C LEU A 503 -3.40 31.05 -9.51
N SER A 504 -3.42 29.86 -8.94
CA SER A 504 -2.71 28.69 -9.43
C SER A 504 -3.64 27.47 -9.46
N ALA A 505 -3.45 26.62 -10.47
CA ALA A 505 -4.11 25.33 -10.55
C ALA A 505 -3.57 24.33 -9.51
N GLY A 506 -2.50 24.68 -8.78
CA GLY A 506 -1.89 23.87 -7.74
C GLY A 506 -0.47 23.40 -8.08
N HIS A 507 0.19 22.66 -7.18
CA HIS A 507 -0.33 22.11 -5.92
C HIS A 507 0.15 22.88 -4.68
N ALA A 508 1.32 23.51 -4.76
CA ALA A 508 1.80 24.50 -3.80
C ALA A 508 2.50 25.65 -4.52
N LEU A 509 2.64 26.78 -3.84
CA LEU A 509 3.19 28.00 -4.38
C LEU A 509 3.99 28.75 -3.31
N HIS A 510 5.21 29.15 -3.65
CA HIS A 510 6.00 30.13 -2.90
C HIS A 510 6.13 31.41 -3.71
N VAL A 511 5.90 32.55 -3.06
CA VAL A 511 5.98 33.88 -3.68
C VAL A 511 7.19 34.62 -3.13
N PHE A 512 8.14 34.92 -4.00
CA PHE A 512 9.32 35.70 -3.69
C PHE A 512 9.23 37.08 -4.34
N VAL A 513 9.57 38.11 -3.57
CA VAL A 513 9.62 39.51 -4.03
C VAL A 513 11.02 40.04 -3.75
N ASN A 514 11.72 40.46 -4.80
CA ASN A 514 13.10 40.93 -4.74
C ASN A 514 14.05 39.94 -4.04
N GLY A 515 13.83 38.64 -4.25
CA GLY A 515 14.64 37.55 -3.68
C GLY A 515 14.25 37.12 -2.26
N GLN A 516 13.29 37.80 -1.61
CA GLN A 516 12.82 37.45 -0.26
C GLN A 516 11.48 36.73 -0.32
N LEU A 517 11.30 35.67 0.49
CA LEU A 517 10.03 34.96 0.59
C LEU A 517 8.97 35.88 1.21
N SER A 518 7.92 36.17 0.43
CA SER A 518 6.78 36.97 0.90
C SER A 518 5.70 36.10 1.52
N GLY A 519 5.59 34.83 1.13
CA GLY A 519 4.65 33.88 1.71
C GLY A 519 4.42 32.64 0.84
N SER A 520 3.61 31.72 1.36
CA SER A 520 3.37 30.41 0.76
C SER A 520 1.89 30.03 0.84
N SER A 521 1.41 29.29 -0.15
CA SER A 521 0.06 28.70 -0.18
C SER A 521 0.15 27.28 -0.73
N TYR A 522 -0.71 26.37 -0.26
CA TYR A 522 -0.76 24.98 -0.71
C TYR A 522 -2.19 24.43 -0.66
N GLY A 523 -2.49 23.49 -1.55
CA GLY A 523 -3.78 22.82 -1.64
C GLY A 523 -3.86 21.52 -0.83
N SER A 524 -4.85 20.71 -1.16
CA SER A 524 -5.07 19.34 -0.65
C SER A 524 -5.39 18.41 -1.82
N LEU A 525 -5.53 17.10 -1.56
CA LEU A 525 -5.96 16.14 -2.58
C LEU A 525 -7.31 16.54 -3.21
N GLU A 526 -8.29 16.91 -2.37
CA GLU A 526 -9.64 17.28 -2.82
C GLU A 526 -9.66 18.67 -3.49
N PHE A 527 -8.87 19.61 -2.96
CA PHE A 527 -8.81 20.99 -3.47
C PHE A 527 -7.36 21.39 -3.79
N PRO A 528 -6.82 20.97 -4.95
CA PRO A 528 -5.43 21.25 -5.33
C PRO A 528 -5.20 22.71 -5.76
N LYS A 529 -6.23 23.39 -6.27
CA LYS A 529 -6.19 24.79 -6.69
C LYS A 529 -5.93 25.70 -5.49
N LEU A 530 -5.18 26.77 -5.70
CA LEU A 530 -4.82 27.70 -4.63
C LEU A 530 -4.82 29.15 -5.08
N THR A 531 -5.08 30.03 -4.11
CA THR A 531 -4.97 31.47 -4.25
C THR A 531 -4.00 31.98 -3.19
N PHE A 532 -2.96 32.68 -3.63
CA PHE A 532 -2.15 33.52 -2.76
C PHE A 532 -2.68 34.95 -2.85
N SER A 533 -3.03 35.58 -1.73
CA SER A 533 -3.44 36.99 -1.71
C SER A 533 -2.92 37.66 -0.45
N GLN A 534 -1.80 38.37 -0.56
CA GLN A 534 -1.15 39.02 0.57
C GLN A 534 -0.53 40.36 0.16
N ARG A 535 -0.27 41.20 1.16
CA ARG A 535 0.49 42.44 0.99
C ARG A 535 1.94 42.13 0.69
N VAL A 536 2.52 42.79 -0.31
CA VAL A 536 3.90 42.59 -0.74
C VAL A 536 4.71 43.88 -0.65
N ASN A 537 5.98 43.76 -0.26
CA ASN A 537 6.88 44.89 -0.14
C ASN A 537 7.54 45.20 -1.47
N LEU A 538 7.09 46.28 -2.12
CA LEU A 538 7.66 46.78 -3.37
C LEU A 538 8.40 48.10 -3.13
N ARG A 539 9.48 48.33 -3.88
CA ARG A 539 10.28 49.56 -3.87
C ARG A 539 10.09 50.34 -5.17
N ALA A 540 10.42 51.62 -5.18
CA ALA A 540 10.46 52.39 -6.42
C ALA A 540 11.41 51.74 -7.45
N GLY A 541 11.05 51.80 -8.74
CA GLY A 541 11.81 51.17 -9.81
C GLY A 541 11.38 49.73 -10.11
N ILE A 542 12.32 48.89 -10.54
CA ILE A 542 12.04 47.52 -10.95
C ILE A 542 12.01 46.58 -9.73
N ASN A 543 10.92 45.85 -9.59
CA ASN A 543 10.76 44.80 -8.60
C ASN A 543 10.65 43.46 -9.31
N LYS A 544 11.40 42.47 -8.83
CA LYS A 544 11.34 41.12 -9.37
C LYS A 544 10.37 40.28 -8.55
N ILE A 545 9.33 39.75 -9.20
CA ILE A 545 8.41 38.78 -8.59
C ILE A 545 8.76 37.41 -9.15
N SER A 546 9.16 36.49 -8.28
CA SER A 546 9.47 35.10 -8.62
C SER A 546 8.52 34.17 -7.89
N LEU A 547 7.75 33.41 -8.65
CA LEU A 547 6.78 32.43 -8.16
C LEU A 547 7.39 31.05 -8.37
N LEU A 548 7.57 30.28 -7.30
CA LEU A 548 7.96 28.88 -7.38
C LEU A 548 6.70 28.03 -7.23
N SER A 549 6.26 27.41 -8.34
CA SER A 549 5.12 26.51 -8.36
C SER A 549 5.58 25.07 -8.20
N ILE A 550 4.87 24.29 -7.39
CA ILE A 550 5.27 22.94 -7.00
C ILE A 550 4.15 21.93 -7.28
N ALA A 551 4.48 20.86 -8.01
CA ALA A 551 3.61 19.72 -8.25
C ALA A 551 3.93 18.58 -7.26
N VAL A 552 2.98 18.22 -6.40
CA VAL A 552 3.12 17.13 -5.42
C VAL A 552 2.59 15.82 -5.99
N GLY A 553 3.22 15.32 -7.06
CA GLY A 553 2.69 14.22 -7.88
C GLY A 553 1.49 14.65 -8.74
N LEU A 554 1.10 13.83 -9.72
CA LEU A 554 0.06 14.15 -10.71
C LEU A 554 -1.24 13.37 -10.49
N PRO A 555 -2.41 13.94 -10.87
CA PRO A 555 -3.72 13.30 -10.82
C PRO A 555 -3.72 11.86 -11.37
N ASN A 556 -4.34 10.93 -10.66
CA ASN A 556 -4.30 9.50 -10.99
C ASN A 556 -5.67 8.85 -11.16
N VAL A 557 -6.75 9.59 -10.89
CA VAL A 557 -8.14 9.12 -10.98
C VAL A 557 -9.05 10.29 -11.31
N GLY A 558 -10.11 10.01 -12.06
CA GLY A 558 -11.13 10.99 -12.46
C GLY A 558 -11.34 11.03 -13.99
N PRO A 559 -12.51 11.46 -14.45
CA PRO A 559 -12.75 11.65 -15.87
C PRO A 559 -11.82 12.72 -16.43
N HIS A 560 -11.12 12.39 -17.52
CA HIS A 560 -10.17 13.28 -18.18
C HIS A 560 -9.14 13.94 -17.24
N PHE A 561 -8.69 13.23 -16.19
CA PHE A 561 -7.72 13.78 -15.23
C PHE A 561 -6.41 14.20 -15.92
N GLU A 562 -6.10 13.62 -17.08
CA GLU A 562 -4.95 13.99 -17.90
C GLU A 562 -5.01 15.43 -18.40
N THR A 563 -6.19 16.04 -18.45
CA THR A 563 -6.41 17.42 -18.90
C THR A 563 -6.33 18.43 -17.77
N TRP A 564 -6.33 17.98 -16.52
CA TRP A 564 -6.26 18.89 -15.37
C TRP A 564 -4.90 19.58 -15.33
N ASN A 565 -4.93 20.87 -15.02
CA ASN A 565 -3.76 21.73 -15.05
C ASN A 565 -3.01 21.73 -13.73
N ALA A 566 -1.71 22.00 -13.77
CA ALA A 566 -0.94 22.45 -12.62
C ALA A 566 -0.21 23.78 -12.96
N GLY A 567 0.31 24.45 -11.93
CA GLY A 567 1.10 25.67 -12.12
C GLY A 567 0.31 26.97 -11.99
N VAL A 568 0.98 28.08 -12.23
CA VAL A 568 0.40 29.43 -12.20
C VAL A 568 -0.20 29.73 -13.56
N LEU A 569 -1.54 29.69 -13.65
CA LEU A 569 -2.30 30.05 -14.86
C LEU A 569 -3.07 31.37 -14.71
N GLY A 570 -2.94 31.99 -13.53
CA GLY A 570 -3.52 33.28 -13.25
C GLY A 570 -5.03 33.24 -13.02
N PRO A 571 -5.66 34.43 -12.93
CA PRO A 571 -5.02 35.75 -13.05
C PRO A 571 -3.97 36.04 -11.96
N VAL A 572 -2.94 36.81 -12.33
CA VAL A 572 -1.93 37.36 -11.41
C VAL A 572 -2.10 38.87 -11.39
N THR A 573 -2.54 39.43 -10.27
CA THR A 573 -2.90 40.86 -10.19
C THR A 573 -2.30 41.56 -8.99
N LEU A 574 -1.98 42.84 -9.17
CA LEU A 574 -1.44 43.72 -8.15
C LEU A 574 -2.42 44.87 -7.91
N ASN A 575 -2.96 44.95 -6.69
CA ASN A 575 -3.96 45.95 -6.29
C ASN A 575 -3.36 46.99 -5.35
N GLY A 576 -3.91 48.21 -5.38
CA GLY A 576 -3.51 49.30 -4.49
C GLY A 576 -2.39 50.19 -5.05
N LEU A 577 -2.26 50.20 -6.39
CA LEU A 577 -1.46 51.18 -7.12
C LEU A 577 -2.30 52.46 -7.37
N ASN A 578 -1.67 53.56 -7.74
CA ASN A 578 -2.36 54.79 -8.15
C ASN A 578 -3.28 54.55 -9.35
N GLU A 579 -2.90 53.65 -10.26
CA GLU A 579 -3.72 53.18 -11.40
C GLU A 579 -4.81 52.17 -11.00
N GLY A 580 -4.96 51.86 -9.71
CA GLY A 580 -5.91 50.89 -9.19
C GLY A 580 -5.36 49.46 -9.18
N ARG A 581 -5.70 48.70 -10.22
CA ARG A 581 -5.37 47.26 -10.38
C ARG A 581 -4.58 47.03 -11.66
N ARG A 582 -3.42 46.39 -11.52
CA ARG A 582 -2.60 45.92 -12.64
C ARG A 582 -2.73 44.42 -12.81
N ASP A 583 -3.00 43.98 -14.04
CA ASP A 583 -2.92 42.56 -14.41
C ASP A 583 -1.51 42.25 -14.94
N LEU A 584 -0.85 41.26 -14.32
CA LEU A 584 0.49 40.81 -14.66
C LEU A 584 0.47 39.57 -15.57
N SER A 585 -0.70 38.96 -15.80
CA SER A 585 -0.83 37.66 -16.46
C SER A 585 -0.29 37.66 -17.89
N TRP A 586 -0.47 38.75 -18.63
CA TRP A 586 -0.07 38.88 -20.04
C TRP A 586 1.24 39.63 -20.26
N GLN A 587 2.04 39.82 -19.20
CA GLN A 587 3.36 40.43 -19.32
C GLN A 587 4.41 39.41 -19.77
N LYS A 588 5.64 39.88 -19.97
CA LYS A 588 6.78 38.99 -20.21
C LYS A 588 7.10 38.22 -18.93
N TRP A 589 7.01 36.90 -19.00
CA TRP A 589 7.40 35.97 -17.95
C TRP A 589 8.65 35.20 -18.36
N SER A 590 9.56 35.01 -17.41
CA SER A 590 10.76 34.18 -17.53
C SER A 590 10.54 32.87 -16.76
N TYR A 591 10.94 31.76 -17.35
CA TYR A 591 10.72 30.42 -16.84
C TYR A 591 12.05 29.71 -16.58
N LYS A 592 12.13 29.00 -15.45
CA LYS A 592 13.23 28.06 -15.14
C LYS A 592 12.63 26.75 -14.65
N ILE A 593 12.94 25.67 -15.36
CA ILE A 593 12.52 24.31 -15.00
C ILE A 593 13.48 23.80 -13.91
N GLY A 594 12.93 23.37 -12.78
CA GLY A 594 13.68 22.72 -11.71
C GLY A 594 14.51 23.66 -10.84
N LEU A 595 15.29 23.05 -9.97
CA LEU A 595 16.19 23.73 -9.04
C LEU A 595 17.64 23.70 -9.58
N LYS A 596 18.44 24.71 -9.21
CA LYS A 596 19.89 24.74 -9.48
C LYS A 596 20.57 23.53 -8.86
N GLY A 597 20.22 23.15 -7.64
CA GLY A 597 20.77 21.94 -6.99
C GLY A 597 20.43 20.63 -7.71
N GLU A 598 19.29 20.55 -8.41
CA GLU A 598 18.96 19.43 -9.29
C GLU A 598 19.88 19.41 -10.53
N ALA A 599 20.06 20.57 -11.19
CA ALA A 599 20.92 20.70 -12.36
C ALA A 599 22.41 20.44 -12.06
N LEU A 600 22.87 20.81 -10.86
CA LEU A 600 24.24 20.54 -10.37
C LEU A 600 24.42 19.12 -9.83
N ASN A 601 23.36 18.32 -9.78
CA ASN A 601 23.38 16.94 -9.30
C ASN A 601 23.99 16.80 -7.89
N LEU A 602 23.57 17.68 -6.96
CA LEU A 602 24.06 17.72 -5.57
C LEU A 602 23.76 16.44 -4.75
N LEU A 603 22.88 15.59 -5.28
CA LEU A 603 22.55 14.26 -4.78
C LEU A 603 23.67 13.20 -4.98
N SER A 604 24.65 13.46 -5.84
CA SER A 604 25.76 12.54 -6.10
C SER A 604 27.01 12.88 -5.27
N LEU A 605 27.78 11.86 -4.89
CA LEU A 605 29.07 12.02 -4.21
C LEU A 605 30.04 12.89 -5.04
N SER A 606 30.05 12.70 -6.37
CA SER A 606 30.89 13.45 -7.32
C SER A 606 30.40 14.86 -7.62
N GLY A 607 29.10 15.12 -7.61
CA GLY A 607 28.51 16.45 -7.84
C GLY A 607 28.63 17.39 -6.63
N SER A 608 28.95 16.85 -5.46
CA SER A 608 29.04 17.60 -4.21
C SER A 608 30.17 18.66 -4.18
N SER A 609 31.15 18.57 -5.09
CA SER A 609 32.28 19.51 -5.23
C SER A 609 31.95 20.76 -6.05
N SER A 610 30.74 20.86 -6.60
CA SER A 610 30.34 21.94 -7.53
C SER A 610 29.87 23.23 -6.85
N VAL A 611 29.73 23.22 -5.52
CA VAL A 611 29.23 24.37 -4.73
C VAL A 611 29.97 24.53 -3.42
N GLU A 612 29.99 25.75 -2.90
CA GLU A 612 30.50 26.06 -1.58
C GLU A 612 29.46 25.72 -0.50
N TRP A 613 29.79 24.72 0.34
CA TRP A 613 28.92 24.28 1.41
C TRP A 613 29.24 25.02 2.71
N ALA A 614 28.24 25.68 3.28
CA ALA A 614 28.33 26.34 4.57
C ALA A 614 28.35 25.32 5.73
N GLN A 615 29.08 25.64 6.80
CA GLN A 615 29.19 24.81 8.01
C GLN A 615 28.72 25.56 9.26
N ARG A 616 28.45 24.82 10.34
CA ARG A 616 28.19 25.34 11.70
C ARG A 616 26.96 26.27 11.78
N SER A 617 27.10 27.49 12.30
CA SER A 617 26.00 28.39 12.71
C SER A 617 25.03 28.80 11.58
N PHE A 618 25.42 28.61 10.32
CA PHE A 618 24.56 28.89 9.16
C PHE A 618 23.58 27.75 8.84
N VAL A 619 23.82 26.54 9.35
CA VAL A 619 23.04 25.32 9.05
C VAL A 619 21.73 25.27 9.84
N SER A 620 21.67 25.92 11.01
CA SER A 620 20.49 25.98 11.88
C SER A 620 19.52 27.12 11.53
N GLN A 621 19.82 27.90 10.49
CA GLN A 621 18.89 28.93 10.03
C GLN A 621 17.76 28.23 9.25
N ARG A 622 16.52 28.39 9.71
CA ARG A 622 15.32 27.79 9.09
C ARG A 622 14.97 28.48 7.76
N GLN A 623 15.92 28.50 6.84
CA GLN A 623 15.82 29.17 5.55
C GLN A 623 15.04 28.28 4.58
N PRO A 624 14.12 28.87 3.78
CA PRO A 624 13.46 28.14 2.70
C PRO A 624 14.49 27.81 1.60
N LEU A 625 14.19 26.78 0.82
CA LEU A 625 15.01 26.32 -0.31
C LEU A 625 16.49 26.07 0.09
N THR A 626 16.71 25.15 1.02
CA THR A 626 18.05 24.79 1.49
C THR A 626 18.36 23.34 1.19
N TRP A 627 19.55 23.07 0.65
CA TRP A 627 20.10 21.73 0.53
C TRP A 627 20.95 21.42 1.74
N TYR A 628 20.68 20.30 2.40
CA TYR A 628 21.48 19.77 3.48
C TYR A 628 22.15 18.47 3.07
N LYS A 629 23.39 18.27 3.51
CA LYS A 629 24.06 16.97 3.39
C LYS A 629 24.80 16.59 4.66
N THR A 630 24.90 15.29 4.89
CA THR A 630 25.70 14.70 5.96
C THR A 630 26.15 13.29 5.55
N THR A 631 27.04 12.70 6.34
CA THR A 631 27.48 11.31 6.15
C THR A 631 27.31 10.52 7.43
N PHE A 632 26.95 9.24 7.31
CA PHE A 632 26.71 8.37 8.47
C PHE A 632 27.07 6.91 8.19
N ASN A 633 27.29 6.14 9.26
CA ASN A 633 27.50 4.69 9.19
C ASN A 633 26.18 3.96 9.36
N ALA A 634 26.04 2.80 8.71
CA ALA A 634 24.82 2.00 8.83
C ALA A 634 24.65 1.51 10.28
N PRO A 635 23.45 1.62 10.87
CA PRO A 635 23.19 1.04 12.19
C PRO A 635 23.30 -0.48 12.16
N ALA A 636 23.86 -1.04 13.23
CA ALA A 636 23.89 -2.48 13.44
C ALA A 636 22.48 -3.12 13.50
N GLY A 637 22.45 -4.44 13.38
CA GLY A 637 21.22 -5.24 13.44
C GLY A 637 20.42 -5.24 12.13
N ASN A 638 19.26 -5.88 12.19
CA ASN A 638 18.40 -6.13 11.02
C ASN A 638 17.04 -5.42 11.07
N SER A 639 16.72 -4.72 12.18
CA SER A 639 15.45 -3.99 12.34
C SER A 639 15.26 -2.96 11.21
N PRO A 640 14.08 -2.82 10.59
CA PRO A 640 13.87 -1.82 9.55
C PRO A 640 14.19 -0.41 10.00
N LEU A 641 14.58 0.45 9.05
CA LEU A 641 15.05 1.82 9.34
C LEU A 641 14.13 2.86 8.73
N ALA A 642 14.05 4.02 9.38
CA ALA A 642 13.42 5.22 8.84
C ALA A 642 14.20 6.47 9.27
N LEU A 643 13.99 7.58 8.58
CA LEU A 643 14.37 8.91 9.06
C LEU A 643 13.18 9.54 9.78
N ASP A 644 13.38 10.01 11.00
CA ASP A 644 12.45 10.91 11.66
C ASP A 644 12.69 12.32 11.15
N MET A 645 11.72 12.84 10.39
CA MET A 645 11.79 14.17 9.79
C MET A 645 10.92 15.18 10.56
N GLY A 646 10.50 14.89 11.79
CA GLY A 646 9.57 15.73 12.55
C GLY A 646 10.02 17.18 12.76
N SER A 647 11.31 17.48 12.65
CA SER A 647 11.88 18.85 12.73
C SER A 647 11.93 19.60 11.39
N MET A 648 11.52 18.96 10.30
CA MET A 648 11.64 19.47 8.93
C MET A 648 10.30 19.98 8.40
N GLY A 649 10.33 20.64 7.24
CA GLY A 649 9.18 21.26 6.61
C GLY A 649 8.59 20.40 5.49
N LYS A 650 9.15 20.56 4.30
CA LYS A 650 8.77 19.87 3.06
C LYS A 650 9.99 19.71 2.16
N GLY A 651 10.03 18.69 1.31
CA GLY A 651 11.01 18.60 0.24
C GLY A 651 11.26 17.18 -0.21
N GLN A 652 12.53 16.81 -0.40
CA GLN A 652 12.91 15.49 -0.92
C GLN A 652 14.16 14.94 -0.21
N ILE A 653 14.25 13.61 -0.12
CA ILE A 653 15.33 12.89 0.59
C ILE A 653 16.04 11.92 -0.36
N TRP A 654 17.37 11.87 -0.28
CA TRP A 654 18.20 10.88 -0.98
C TRP A 654 19.22 10.25 -0.04
N ILE A 655 19.45 8.96 -0.24
CA ILE A 655 20.53 8.20 0.40
C ILE A 655 21.37 7.55 -0.70
N ASN A 656 22.67 7.84 -0.72
CA ASN A 656 23.61 7.32 -1.70
C ASN A 656 23.12 7.52 -3.15
N GLY A 657 22.54 8.71 -3.44
CA GLY A 657 21.96 9.06 -4.74
C GLY A 657 20.61 8.41 -5.06
N LYS A 658 20.11 7.48 -4.23
CA LYS A 658 18.79 6.87 -4.39
C LYS A 658 17.74 7.71 -3.67
N SER A 659 16.68 8.09 -4.39
CA SER A 659 15.62 8.93 -3.84
C SER A 659 14.69 8.12 -2.94
N ILE A 660 14.62 8.50 -1.67
CA ILE A 660 13.70 7.92 -0.68
C ILE A 660 12.27 8.40 -0.96
N GLY A 661 12.12 9.65 -1.42
CA GLY A 661 10.85 10.23 -1.80
C GLY A 661 10.69 11.65 -1.28
N ARG A 662 9.47 12.17 -1.40
CA ARG A 662 9.09 13.47 -0.85
C ARG A 662 8.95 13.38 0.67
N HIS A 663 9.29 14.45 1.37
CA HIS A 663 8.91 14.60 2.78
C HIS A 663 7.99 15.82 2.95
N TRP A 664 6.99 15.70 3.81
CA TRP A 664 6.11 16.82 4.18
C TRP A 664 5.55 16.70 5.61
N PRO A 665 6.41 16.52 6.63
CA PRO A 665 5.98 16.36 8.03
C PRO A 665 5.31 17.62 8.63
N ALA A 666 5.51 18.80 8.03
CA ALA A 666 4.81 20.02 8.43
C ALA A 666 3.32 20.02 8.06
N TYR A 667 2.87 19.21 7.08
CA TYR A 667 1.46 19.12 6.75
C TYR A 667 0.72 18.22 7.76
N LYS A 668 0.17 18.88 8.78
CA LYS A 668 -0.51 18.21 9.88
C LYS A 668 -1.79 17.52 9.40
N ALA A 669 -1.96 16.29 9.87
CA ALA A 669 -3.09 15.44 9.58
C ALA A 669 -4.38 16.03 10.17
N SER A 670 -5.40 16.11 9.33
CA SER A 670 -6.75 16.55 9.69
C SER A 670 -7.78 15.50 9.27
N GLY A 671 -8.88 15.39 10.00
CA GLY A 671 -9.92 14.39 9.77
C GLY A 671 -10.56 13.88 11.06
N ASN A 672 -11.13 12.69 11.01
CA ASN A 672 -11.75 12.04 12.16
C ASN A 672 -10.82 10.97 12.77
N CYS A 673 -10.37 11.21 14.00
CA CYS A 673 -9.56 10.26 14.77
C CYS A 673 -10.23 9.83 16.09
N GLY A 674 -11.57 9.79 16.10
CA GLY A 674 -12.34 9.32 17.25
C GLY A 674 -12.21 7.80 17.51
N VAL A 675 -12.88 7.33 18.56
CA VAL A 675 -12.97 5.90 18.88
C VAL A 675 -13.61 5.15 17.71
N CYS A 676 -12.93 4.10 17.23
CA CYS A 676 -13.39 3.26 16.15
C CYS A 676 -13.78 1.87 16.67
N SER A 677 -14.90 1.35 16.17
CA SER A 677 -15.36 -0.02 16.40
C SER A 677 -15.25 -0.84 15.13
N TYR A 678 -14.88 -2.11 15.26
CA TYR A 678 -14.88 -3.05 14.14
C TYR A 678 -16.30 -3.28 13.59
N ALA A 679 -17.33 -3.20 14.43
CA ALA A 679 -18.69 -3.60 14.07
C ALA A 679 -19.38 -2.56 13.17
N GLY A 680 -20.22 -3.06 12.26
CA GLY A 680 -20.99 -2.27 11.30
C GLY A 680 -20.18 -1.85 10.07
N THR A 681 -20.89 -1.40 9.03
CA THR A 681 -20.31 -1.06 7.72
C THR A 681 -19.10 -0.11 7.84
N PHE A 682 -18.00 -0.50 7.22
CA PHE A 682 -16.77 0.28 7.14
C PHE A 682 -16.79 1.24 5.94
N ASN A 683 -16.18 2.41 6.13
CA ASN A 683 -15.75 3.34 5.10
C ASN A 683 -14.37 3.91 5.49
N GLU A 684 -13.67 4.52 4.54
CA GLU A 684 -12.30 5.02 4.69
C GLU A 684 -12.13 6.10 5.77
N LYS A 685 -13.21 6.80 6.14
CA LYS A 685 -13.22 7.85 7.18
C LYS A 685 -13.68 7.35 8.55
N LYS A 686 -14.05 6.07 8.68
CA LYS A 686 -14.57 5.49 9.94
C LYS A 686 -13.49 5.45 11.04
N CYS A 687 -12.26 5.17 10.65
CA CYS A 687 -11.17 4.88 11.58
C CYS A 687 -9.89 5.57 11.11
N GLY A 688 -9.58 6.72 11.72
CA GLY A 688 -8.37 7.51 11.45
C GLY A 688 -7.48 7.63 12.69
N THR A 689 -6.20 7.90 12.45
CA THR A 689 -5.18 8.16 13.49
C THR A 689 -4.33 9.37 13.12
N ASN A 690 -3.49 9.80 14.05
CA ASN A 690 -2.51 10.89 13.88
C ASN A 690 -3.08 12.29 13.63
N CYS A 691 -4.38 12.55 13.86
CA CYS A 691 -4.92 13.92 13.76
C CYS A 691 -4.15 14.90 14.66
N GLY A 692 -3.78 16.06 14.13
CA GLY A 692 -2.95 17.07 14.81
C GLY A 692 -1.43 16.81 14.70
N GLU A 693 -1.03 15.58 14.37
CA GLU A 693 0.37 15.20 14.15
C GLU A 693 0.74 15.28 12.66
N ALA A 694 2.00 14.98 12.31
CA ALA A 694 2.39 14.84 10.91
C ALA A 694 1.64 13.67 10.25
N SER A 695 1.04 13.92 9.08
CA SER A 695 0.46 12.86 8.23
C SER A 695 1.50 11.77 7.92
N GLN A 696 2.76 12.17 7.69
CA GLN A 696 3.91 11.27 7.69
C GLN A 696 5.11 11.90 8.39
N ARG A 697 5.54 11.28 9.48
CA ARG A 697 6.74 11.67 10.25
C ARG A 697 7.99 10.88 9.86
N TRP A 698 7.83 9.57 9.64
CA TRP A 698 8.93 8.64 9.39
C TRP A 698 9.00 8.24 7.92
N TYR A 699 10.21 8.28 7.37
CA TYR A 699 10.47 8.04 5.95
C TYR A 699 11.36 6.81 5.81
N HIS A 700 10.82 5.74 5.23
CA HIS A 700 11.45 4.42 5.16
C HIS A 700 12.79 4.45 4.42
N VAL A 701 13.82 3.88 5.06
CA VAL A 701 15.15 3.68 4.49
C VAL A 701 15.40 2.18 4.28
N PRO A 702 15.36 1.68 3.03
CA PRO A 702 15.72 0.30 2.75
C PRO A 702 17.15 0.01 3.18
N ARG A 703 17.35 -1.04 4.00
CA ARG A 703 18.69 -1.42 4.46
C ARG A 703 19.64 -1.75 3.31
N SER A 704 19.14 -2.30 2.21
CA SER A 704 19.94 -2.61 1.01
C SER A 704 20.47 -1.37 0.27
N TRP A 705 20.06 -0.16 0.66
CA TRP A 705 20.58 1.09 0.11
C TRP A 705 21.75 1.65 0.91
N LEU A 706 22.09 1.03 2.04
CA LEU A 706 23.17 1.45 2.92
C LEU A 706 24.44 0.63 2.68
N ASN A 707 25.57 1.33 2.60
CA ASN A 707 26.90 0.76 2.78
C ASN A 707 27.21 0.67 4.30
N PRO A 708 28.18 -0.17 4.72
CA PRO A 708 28.57 -0.25 6.13
C PRO A 708 28.97 1.11 6.73
N THR A 709 29.72 1.92 5.97
CA THR A 709 30.20 3.25 6.37
C THR A 709 30.08 4.25 5.24
N GLY A 710 30.10 5.54 5.57
CA GLY A 710 30.19 6.62 4.58
C GLY A 710 28.94 6.80 3.71
N ASN A 711 27.75 6.52 4.26
CA ASN A 711 26.49 6.76 3.56
C ASN A 711 26.24 8.26 3.44
N LEU A 712 25.98 8.75 2.24
CA LEU A 712 25.61 10.13 1.99
C LEU A 712 24.10 10.30 2.14
N LEU A 713 23.68 11.15 3.08
CA LEU A 713 22.30 11.63 3.19
C LEU A 713 22.23 13.05 2.64
N VAL A 714 21.36 13.27 1.65
CA VAL A 714 21.05 14.60 1.10
C VAL A 714 19.56 14.87 1.31
N VAL A 715 19.24 16.06 1.80
CA VAL A 715 17.87 16.52 2.00
C VAL A 715 17.72 17.87 1.31
N PHE A 716 16.75 17.99 0.43
CA PHE A 716 16.26 19.30 0.00
C PHE A 716 15.12 19.70 0.95
N GLU A 717 15.24 20.87 1.57
CA GLU A 717 14.25 21.48 2.45
C GLU A 717 13.67 22.73 1.76
N GLU A 718 12.41 22.61 1.36
CA GLU A 718 11.65 23.59 0.60
C GLU A 718 11.15 24.74 1.47
N TRP A 719 10.67 24.45 2.69
CA TRP A 719 9.99 25.44 3.55
C TRP A 719 10.91 26.07 4.59
N GLY A 720 11.76 25.25 5.19
CA GLY A 720 12.62 25.59 6.32
C GLY A 720 12.40 24.63 7.48
N GLY A 721 13.49 24.03 7.94
CA GLY A 721 13.51 23.02 9.00
C GLY A 721 14.84 23.03 9.74
N ASP A 722 14.89 22.38 10.90
CA ASP A 722 16.14 22.19 11.63
C ASP A 722 16.71 20.79 11.38
N PRO A 723 17.79 20.66 10.58
CA PRO A 723 18.35 19.36 10.24
C PRO A 723 18.94 18.63 11.46
N ASN A 724 19.27 19.34 12.56
CA ASN A 724 19.81 18.72 13.76
C ASN A 724 18.77 17.84 14.49
N GLY A 725 17.47 18.06 14.23
CA GLY A 725 16.40 17.20 14.72
C GLY A 725 16.19 15.92 13.91
N ILE A 726 16.82 15.78 12.74
CA ILE A 726 16.74 14.57 11.93
C ILE A 726 17.50 13.45 12.63
N THR A 727 16.82 12.33 12.86
CA THR A 727 17.44 11.13 13.44
C THR A 727 17.08 9.90 12.64
N LEU A 728 18.01 8.95 12.58
CA LEU A 728 17.73 7.62 12.06
C LEU A 728 17.06 6.81 13.17
N VAL A 729 15.97 6.12 12.87
CA VAL A 729 15.20 5.32 13.81
C VAL A 729 15.11 3.86 13.36
N ARG A 730 15.09 2.94 14.33
CA ARG A 730 14.78 1.52 14.13
C ARG A 730 13.33 1.26 14.45
N ARG A 731 12.65 0.50 13.60
CA ARG A 731 11.29 0.02 13.85
C ARG A 731 11.32 -1.31 14.59
N GLU A 732 10.84 -1.32 15.83
CA GLU A 732 10.93 -2.48 16.74
C GLU A 732 9.61 -2.68 17.49
N THR A 733 9.42 -3.86 18.08
CA THR A 733 8.26 -4.11 18.96
C THR A 733 8.49 -3.48 20.32
N ASP A 734 7.51 -2.71 20.78
CA ASP A 734 7.47 -2.13 22.11
C ASP A 734 6.85 -3.09 23.12
N SER A 735 5.63 -3.51 22.83
CA SER A 735 4.89 -4.47 23.65
C SER A 735 4.06 -5.38 22.76
N VAL A 736 3.79 -6.58 23.26
CA VAL A 736 2.86 -7.52 22.65
C VAL A 736 1.73 -7.81 23.63
N CYS A 737 0.52 -7.90 23.09
CA CYS A 737 -0.68 -8.17 23.86
C CYS A 737 -1.42 -9.39 23.33
N ALA A 738 -2.28 -9.97 24.16
CA ALA A 738 -3.29 -10.92 23.71
C ALA A 738 -4.60 -10.67 24.46
N ASP A 739 -5.73 -10.96 23.80
CA ASP A 739 -7.06 -10.84 24.37
C ASP A 739 -7.93 -12.04 23.97
N ILE A 740 -7.97 -13.08 24.81
CA ILE A 740 -8.51 -14.40 24.45
C ILE A 740 -9.59 -14.86 25.44
N TYR A 741 -10.72 -15.34 24.92
CA TYR A 741 -11.81 -15.89 25.75
C TYR A 741 -11.57 -17.36 26.12
N GLU A 742 -12.02 -17.78 27.30
CA GLU A 742 -11.80 -19.15 27.84
C GLU A 742 -12.40 -20.30 27.00
N TRP A 743 -13.32 -19.98 26.08
CA TRP A 743 -13.95 -20.91 25.13
C TRP A 743 -13.81 -20.47 23.68
N GLN A 744 -12.81 -19.63 23.38
CA GLN A 744 -12.57 -19.16 22.03
C GLN A 744 -12.25 -20.34 21.07
N PRO A 745 -12.88 -20.37 19.87
CA PRO A 745 -12.52 -21.33 18.84
C PRO A 745 -11.01 -21.29 18.52
N ASN A 746 -10.40 -22.47 18.41
CA ASN A 746 -9.00 -22.60 18.02
C ASN A 746 -8.86 -23.72 16.98
N LEU A 747 -8.34 -23.36 15.81
CA LEU A 747 -8.11 -24.25 14.69
C LEU A 747 -7.19 -25.44 15.04
N MET A 748 -6.11 -25.21 15.77
CA MET A 748 -5.18 -26.29 16.16
C MET A 748 -5.85 -27.31 17.06
N ASN A 749 -6.70 -26.85 17.98
CA ASN A 749 -7.48 -27.74 18.85
C ASN A 749 -8.42 -28.63 18.04
N TYR A 750 -9.05 -28.07 16.99
CA TYR A 750 -9.86 -28.84 16.05
C TYR A 750 -9.03 -29.88 15.30
N LEU A 751 -7.90 -29.50 14.70
CA LEU A 751 -7.04 -30.41 13.94
C LEU A 751 -6.49 -31.56 14.80
N MET A 752 -6.08 -31.28 16.04
CA MET A 752 -5.62 -32.29 16.98
C MET A 752 -6.72 -33.28 17.37
N LYS A 753 -7.97 -32.80 17.53
CA LYS A 753 -9.13 -33.65 17.79
C LYS A 753 -9.51 -34.48 16.56
N ALA A 754 -9.56 -33.86 15.38
CA ALA A 754 -9.92 -34.51 14.12
C ALA A 754 -8.89 -35.59 13.70
N SER A 755 -7.62 -35.39 14.03
CA SER A 755 -6.55 -36.39 13.80
C SER A 755 -6.49 -37.51 14.84
N GLY A 756 -7.38 -37.51 15.86
CA GLY A 756 -7.38 -38.52 16.93
C GLY A 756 -6.21 -38.40 17.91
N LYS A 757 -5.37 -37.35 17.81
CA LYS A 757 -4.24 -37.13 18.73
C LYS A 757 -4.69 -36.76 20.13
N VAL A 758 -5.92 -36.25 20.29
CA VAL A 758 -6.48 -35.87 21.59
C VAL A 758 -7.96 -36.22 21.64
N ASN A 759 -8.39 -36.88 22.72
CA ASN A 759 -9.77 -37.34 22.91
C ASN A 759 -10.69 -36.31 23.61
N LYS A 760 -10.14 -35.18 24.06
CA LYS A 760 -10.86 -34.09 24.75
C LYS A 760 -10.62 -32.74 24.07
N PRO A 761 -11.60 -31.83 24.07
CA PRO A 761 -11.39 -30.46 23.60
C PRO A 761 -10.26 -29.79 24.39
N LEU A 762 -9.28 -29.24 23.68
CA LEU A 762 -8.20 -28.48 24.29
C LEU A 762 -8.67 -27.06 24.62
N ARG A 763 -8.17 -26.51 25.73
CA ARG A 763 -8.38 -25.10 26.11
C ARG A 763 -7.62 -24.17 25.16
N PRO A 764 -8.12 -22.94 24.91
CA PRO A 764 -7.37 -21.96 24.14
C PRO A 764 -6.08 -21.58 24.88
N LYS A 765 -5.08 -21.14 24.12
CA LYS A 765 -3.80 -20.68 24.65
C LYS A 765 -3.49 -19.29 24.12
N VAL A 766 -2.91 -18.47 24.98
CA VAL A 766 -2.20 -17.25 24.58
C VAL A 766 -0.84 -17.66 24.03
N HIS A 767 -0.44 -17.01 22.94
CA HIS A 767 0.89 -17.10 22.35
C HIS A 767 1.44 -15.68 22.26
N LEU A 768 2.60 -15.43 22.87
CA LEU A 768 3.29 -14.14 22.85
C LEU A 768 4.71 -14.35 22.33
N GLU A 769 5.10 -13.52 21.37
CA GLU A 769 6.38 -13.57 20.68
C GLU A 769 6.90 -12.13 20.45
N CYS A 770 8.09 -11.83 20.94
CA CYS A 770 8.79 -10.58 20.61
C CYS A 770 9.54 -10.72 19.27
N ASP A 771 9.89 -9.60 18.62
CA ASP A 771 10.68 -9.65 17.38
C ASP A 771 12.03 -10.35 17.61
N ALA A 772 12.61 -10.90 16.55
CA ALA A 772 13.89 -11.59 16.60
C ALA A 772 14.97 -10.70 17.25
N GLY A 773 15.64 -11.23 18.27
CA GLY A 773 16.65 -10.50 19.05
C GLY A 773 16.12 -9.81 20.31
N GLN A 774 14.80 -9.68 20.48
CA GLN A 774 14.18 -9.18 21.72
C GLN A 774 13.71 -10.32 22.61
N LYS A 775 13.60 -10.05 23.91
CA LYS A 775 12.96 -10.95 24.88
C LYS A 775 11.84 -10.22 25.61
N ILE A 776 10.90 -10.99 26.15
CA ILE A 776 9.90 -10.49 27.07
C ILE A 776 10.61 -10.09 28.37
N SER A 777 10.69 -8.80 28.66
CA SER A 777 11.44 -8.29 29.82
C SER A 777 10.58 -8.05 31.05
N ALA A 778 9.29 -7.76 30.86
CA ALA A 778 8.35 -7.54 31.96
C ALA A 778 6.90 -7.78 31.54
N VAL A 779 6.06 -8.13 32.50
CA VAL A 779 4.60 -8.13 32.35
C VAL A 779 4.09 -6.74 32.73
N LYS A 780 3.48 -6.03 31.78
CA LYS A 780 2.91 -4.70 32.01
C LYS A 780 1.47 -4.77 32.52
N PHE A 781 0.71 -5.76 32.06
CA PHE A 781 -0.65 -6.01 32.50
C PHE A 781 -1.00 -7.48 32.31
N ALA A 782 -1.76 -8.07 33.23
CA ALA A 782 -2.39 -9.38 33.06
C ALA A 782 -3.68 -9.47 33.88
N SER A 783 -4.78 -9.90 33.27
CA SER A 783 -6.03 -10.12 33.97
C SER A 783 -6.86 -11.22 33.31
N PHE A 784 -7.20 -12.25 34.09
CA PHE A 784 -8.20 -13.26 33.75
C PHE A 784 -9.51 -12.95 34.49
N GLY A 785 -10.58 -12.71 33.75
CA GLY A 785 -11.88 -12.31 34.31
C GLY A 785 -12.68 -11.46 33.33
N THR A 786 -12.98 -10.22 33.69
CA THR A 786 -13.71 -9.25 32.84
C THR A 786 -12.90 -7.99 32.47
N PRO A 787 -11.62 -8.11 32.05
CA PRO A 787 -10.79 -6.94 31.75
C PRO A 787 -11.35 -6.05 30.64
N GLU A 788 -11.13 -4.74 30.81
CA GLU A 788 -11.58 -3.70 29.89
C GLU A 788 -10.40 -3.01 29.19
N GLY A 789 -10.70 -2.23 28.14
CA GLY A 789 -9.71 -1.48 27.39
C GLY A 789 -9.16 -2.24 26.18
N VAL A 790 -8.10 -1.68 25.58
CA VAL A 790 -7.41 -2.25 24.42
C VAL A 790 -5.91 -2.35 24.70
N CYS A 791 -5.15 -3.04 23.84
CA CYS A 791 -3.71 -3.17 23.99
C CYS A 791 -3.02 -1.80 24.16
N GLY A 792 -2.28 -1.62 25.27
CA GLY A 792 -1.68 -0.35 25.67
C GLY A 792 -2.48 0.44 26.72
N SER A 793 -3.76 0.11 26.93
CA SER A 793 -4.67 0.79 27.87
C SER A 793 -5.60 -0.19 28.62
N TYR A 794 -5.18 -1.45 28.77
CA TYR A 794 -5.95 -2.42 29.54
C TYR A 794 -6.10 -2.00 31.01
N ARG A 795 -7.23 -2.38 31.59
CA ARG A 795 -7.54 -2.19 33.00
C ARG A 795 -8.29 -3.40 33.54
N GLU A 796 -8.13 -3.66 34.84
CA GLU A 796 -8.90 -4.70 35.53
C GLU A 796 -10.39 -4.36 35.47
N GLY A 797 -11.21 -5.40 35.29
CA GLY A 797 -12.65 -5.29 35.36
C GLY A 797 -13.16 -5.56 36.77
N SER A 798 -14.48 -5.66 36.91
CA SER A 798 -15.14 -6.06 38.16
C SER A 798 -14.80 -7.48 38.62
N CYS A 799 -14.31 -8.33 37.72
CA CYS A 799 -13.84 -9.69 38.00
C CYS A 799 -12.38 -9.84 37.54
N HIS A 800 -11.51 -10.27 38.46
CA HIS A 800 -10.09 -10.48 38.23
C HIS A 800 -9.57 -11.64 39.10
N ALA A 801 -8.79 -12.54 38.50
CA ALA A 801 -8.09 -13.60 39.23
C ALA A 801 -6.73 -13.11 39.76
N HIS A 802 -6.51 -13.14 41.08
CA HIS A 802 -5.32 -12.58 41.73
C HIS A 802 -3.97 -13.12 41.22
N HIS A 803 -3.92 -14.37 40.71
CA HIS A 803 -2.69 -14.95 40.17
C HIS A 803 -2.53 -14.74 38.65
N SER A 804 -3.23 -13.75 38.06
CA SER A 804 -3.14 -13.45 36.62
C SER A 804 -1.71 -13.10 36.18
N TYR A 805 -0.95 -12.37 37.01
CA TYR A 805 0.43 -11.97 36.70
C TYR A 805 1.43 -13.13 36.85
N ASP A 806 1.25 -13.99 37.86
CA ASP A 806 2.21 -15.04 38.23
C ASP A 806 2.48 -16.01 37.09
N ALA A 807 1.43 -16.39 36.35
CA ALA A 807 1.54 -17.30 35.22
C ALA A 807 2.49 -16.76 34.14
N PHE A 808 2.39 -15.47 33.81
CA PHE A 808 3.21 -14.83 32.79
C PHE A 808 4.62 -14.48 33.30
N ASN A 809 4.74 -14.03 34.55
CA ASN A 809 6.05 -13.81 35.17
C ASN A 809 6.90 -15.08 35.16
N ARG A 810 6.29 -16.22 35.47
CA ARG A 810 6.98 -17.52 35.49
C ARG A 810 7.29 -18.07 34.09
N LEU A 811 6.37 -17.94 33.14
CA LEU A 811 6.47 -18.64 31.84
C LEU A 811 7.01 -17.79 30.69
N CYS A 812 6.95 -16.45 30.80
CA CYS A 812 7.23 -15.56 29.69
C CYS A 812 8.46 -14.68 29.89
N VAL A 813 8.67 -14.13 31.09
CA VAL A 813 9.80 -13.23 31.34
C VAL A 813 11.13 -13.93 31.10
N GLY A 814 12.01 -13.30 30.33
CA GLY A 814 13.30 -13.84 29.90
C GLY A 814 13.25 -14.71 28.62
N GLN A 815 12.06 -15.02 28.11
CA GLN A 815 11.86 -15.80 26.88
C GLN A 815 11.55 -14.89 25.70
N ASN A 816 11.93 -15.29 24.48
CA ASN A 816 11.49 -14.61 23.25
C ASN A 816 10.04 -14.99 22.88
N PHE A 817 9.66 -16.24 23.17
CA PHE A 817 8.33 -16.79 22.94
C PHE A 817 7.82 -17.48 24.20
N CYS A 818 6.53 -17.34 24.49
CA CYS A 818 5.87 -18.14 25.53
C CYS A 818 4.43 -18.48 25.14
N SER A 819 3.86 -19.45 25.86
CA SER A 819 2.45 -19.80 25.74
C SER A 819 1.84 -20.11 27.09
N VAL A 820 0.63 -19.58 27.34
CA VAL A 820 -0.11 -19.75 28.58
C VAL A 820 -1.51 -20.24 28.27
N THR A 821 -1.93 -21.32 28.93
CA THR A 821 -3.28 -21.88 28.76
C THR A 821 -4.32 -20.98 29.42
N VAL A 822 -5.40 -20.68 28.70
CA VAL A 822 -6.53 -19.91 29.24
C VAL A 822 -7.46 -20.87 29.99
N ALA A 823 -7.16 -21.07 31.27
CA ALA A 823 -7.95 -21.94 32.14
C ALA A 823 -7.90 -21.44 33.60
N PRO A 824 -9.00 -21.55 34.38
CA PRO A 824 -9.06 -21.07 35.77
C PRO A 824 -7.93 -21.58 36.65
N GLU A 825 -7.51 -22.84 36.47
CA GLU A 825 -6.47 -23.48 37.29
C GLU A 825 -5.09 -22.84 37.09
N MET A 826 -4.86 -22.15 35.97
CA MET A 826 -3.62 -21.42 35.71
C MET A 826 -3.53 -20.09 36.49
N PHE A 827 -4.67 -19.57 36.95
CA PHE A 827 -4.81 -18.23 37.55
C PHE A 827 -5.36 -18.27 38.97
N GLY A 828 -5.29 -19.43 39.64
CA GLY A 828 -5.69 -19.59 41.04
C GLY A 828 -7.18 -19.85 41.28
N GLY A 829 -7.94 -20.20 40.24
CA GLY A 829 -9.36 -20.56 40.34
C GLY A 829 -10.26 -19.76 39.41
N ASP A 830 -11.57 -20.01 39.52
CA ASP A 830 -12.59 -19.26 38.79
C ASP A 830 -12.93 -17.96 39.56
N PRO A 831 -12.56 -16.77 39.05
CA PRO A 831 -12.79 -15.51 39.76
C PRO A 831 -14.26 -15.05 39.70
N CYS A 832 -15.06 -15.57 38.76
CA CYS A 832 -16.48 -15.20 38.60
C CYS A 832 -17.28 -16.32 37.90
N PRO A 833 -17.88 -17.25 38.67
CA PRO A 833 -18.71 -18.32 38.12
C PRO A 833 -19.85 -17.79 37.23
N ASN A 834 -20.19 -18.54 36.18
CA ASN A 834 -21.23 -18.21 35.19
C ASN A 834 -21.00 -16.94 34.33
N VAL A 835 -19.86 -16.27 34.49
CA VAL A 835 -19.43 -15.19 33.60
C VAL A 835 -18.42 -15.74 32.59
N MET A 836 -18.56 -15.37 31.32
CA MET A 836 -17.57 -15.74 30.30
C MET A 836 -16.29 -14.95 30.54
N LYS A 837 -15.22 -15.65 30.91
CA LYS A 837 -13.93 -14.99 31.19
C LYS A 837 -13.14 -14.72 29.93
N LYS A 838 -12.33 -13.67 30.04
CA LYS A 838 -11.36 -13.24 29.04
C LYS A 838 -10.01 -13.06 29.73
N LEU A 839 -8.96 -13.53 29.06
CA LEU A 839 -7.58 -13.29 29.45
C LEU A 839 -7.01 -12.16 28.58
N SER A 840 -6.78 -11.00 29.20
CA SER A 840 -6.05 -9.90 28.57
C SER A 840 -4.66 -9.78 29.19
N VAL A 841 -3.63 -9.67 28.37
CA VAL A 841 -2.24 -9.54 28.80
C VAL A 841 -1.49 -8.56 27.90
N GLU A 842 -0.57 -7.80 28.48
CA GLU A 842 0.42 -6.97 27.78
C GLU A 842 1.80 -7.22 28.40
N VAL A 843 2.79 -7.54 27.57
CA VAL A 843 4.19 -7.74 27.98
C VAL A 843 5.11 -6.85 27.17
N ILE A 844 6.20 -6.39 27.80
CA ILE A 844 7.19 -5.49 27.20
C ILE A 844 8.26 -6.33 26.48
N CYS A 845 8.62 -5.90 25.27
CA CYS A 845 9.70 -6.48 24.47
C CYS A 845 10.91 -5.55 24.48
N SER A 846 12.09 -6.07 24.84
CA SER A 846 13.36 -5.34 24.82
C SER A 846 14.54 -6.20 24.44
#